data_AF-A0AAD6UPJ6-F1
#
_entry.id   AF-A0AAD6UPJ6-F1
#
_cell.length_a   1.000
_cell.length_b   1.000
_cell.length_c   1.000
_cell.angle_alpha   90.00
_cell.angle_beta   90.00
_cell.angle_gamma   90.00
#
_symmetry.space_group_name_H-M   'P 1'
#
loop_
_entity.id
_entity.type
_entity.pdbx_description
1 polymer ?
#
loop_
_entity_poly.entity_id
_entity_poly.type
_entity_poly.pdbx_seq_one_letter_code
_entity_poly.pdbx_strand_id
1 'polypeptide(L)'
;MAPSTLSGRFHRGEKQNSTYYKNYCKACVKAHMLTAGAPLDEILTRGPAFLAACEAIGSIMGRKDSWIAHLIGGRDIVACIHASAEAKADALAQRDASKKRTAPDTLCVAGPPAKRQQPSLQLTQSTLTGFRRNDMPYGSDEAALLQRQALRVIVSGGLPLGVFEDPEMQIFVHMLRTTAAAIVPTGKVAGGRLLNAAAVDVEALTIKALKGKSGGISTDGWKCKKKESVNALCANVDFKSHLIELIEVTSLSKDGPSLCEQFAGMIDRVEEKYGFTIIYFTTDADGGSKKGRKLLGLKRPYLILPSCWAHQLTTAQSHLIFGDYLKVHEMAATIAEDATSLISWINNHGKVRKIFDESQKTISQDRLGRSVILAYLVANLTRWTTHFVAFARLFLLRSPLQLAVLQSRSAIIAAEVGAATSTEGQRLKEDAERFCALIEDGSFWNGLEAVLGDLEPICLATNINQKDSTRLDQVLLTIAGIFLRFADHPEPEVKQAMLLRLEKRWKDCDQIVFILALVLNPFEKLSCFGPNANLNQLKCLNFLILLYRRMSDRPDNLDTPMQRKVHETAVSKAFMQYISGHPDPIRVWEALSGSSHLRELSEFAITILNIVANQAGCERTFSRTKIEQGERRGRLGLEKIGKRSKVKAQIHSEHVQQGLYKPRKGRNNHKATKTLLAVPRYRDLLDDQNDEDSSERGRALVSSREGWRTELAKFIGDAQDAERAAAVLDAELEDDTGDNLPRIPNRLPAWKPLTLQVLFGNAKDDSRLRTRTRKPSERVMQEEERLMEEFADAMEDSIPDDGAIEIDSDEEFRK
;
A
#
# COMPACT_ATOMS: atom_id res chain seq x y z
N MET A 1 43.75 15.57 -57.02
CA MET A 1 42.29 15.56 -57.27
C MET A 1 42.06 15.96 -58.73
N ALA A 2 41.73 15.02 -59.62
CA ALA A 2 41.20 15.38 -60.93
C ALA A 2 39.80 15.98 -60.71
N PRO A 3 39.43 17.09 -61.37
CA PRO A 3 38.10 17.67 -61.20
C PRO A 3 37.07 16.63 -61.66
N SER A 4 36.16 16.25 -60.76
CA SER A 4 35.03 15.39 -61.11
C SER A 4 34.27 16.04 -62.26
N THR A 5 34.09 15.36 -63.39
CA THR A 5 33.36 15.88 -64.57
C THR A 5 31.97 16.46 -64.23
N LEU A 6 31.36 15.96 -63.14
CA LEU A 6 30.08 16.44 -62.63
C LEU A 6 30.11 17.86 -62.04
N SER A 7 31.21 18.31 -61.44
CA SER A 7 31.27 19.67 -60.84
C SER A 7 31.14 20.76 -61.90
N GLY A 8 31.60 20.51 -63.12
CA GLY A 8 31.44 21.41 -64.26
C GLY A 8 29.99 21.63 -64.70
N ARG A 9 29.06 20.77 -64.27
CA ARG A 9 27.62 20.86 -64.60
C ARG A 9 26.81 21.64 -63.55
N PHE A 10 27.44 22.14 -62.48
CA PHE A 10 26.83 22.96 -61.43
C PHE A 10 27.54 24.31 -61.26
N HIS A 11 26.79 25.37 -60.92
CA HIS A 11 27.32 26.65 -60.47
C HIS A 11 27.55 26.62 -58.96
N ARG A 12 28.78 26.86 -58.53
CA ARG A 12 29.12 27.02 -57.12
C ARG A 12 28.73 28.43 -56.67
N GLY A 13 27.80 28.52 -55.73
CA GLY A 13 27.38 29.73 -55.06
C GLY A 13 28.08 29.91 -53.71
N GLU A 14 27.42 30.64 -52.81
CA GLU A 14 27.97 31.01 -51.50
C GLU A 14 28.23 29.80 -50.58
N LYS A 15 29.19 30.00 -49.67
CA LYS A 15 29.58 29.00 -48.67
C LYS A 15 28.54 28.98 -47.54
N GLN A 16 27.89 27.84 -47.32
CA GLN A 16 26.82 27.71 -46.32
C GLN A 16 27.36 27.45 -44.90
N ASN A 17 28.52 26.78 -44.79
CA ASN A 17 29.26 26.59 -43.53
C ASN A 17 30.73 26.24 -43.83
N SER A 18 31.56 25.95 -42.81
CA SER A 18 33.01 25.69 -42.99
C SER A 18 33.36 24.63 -44.04
N THR A 19 32.43 23.71 -44.35
CA THR A 19 32.64 22.52 -45.20
C THR A 19 31.80 22.46 -46.48
N TYR A 20 30.73 23.24 -46.66
CA TYR A 20 29.83 23.14 -47.83
C TYR A 20 29.52 24.46 -48.54
N TYR A 21 29.30 24.36 -49.87
CA TYR A 21 28.86 25.45 -50.74
C TYR A 21 27.47 25.12 -51.31
N LYS A 22 26.62 26.14 -51.47
CA LYS A 22 25.38 26.04 -52.24
C LYS A 22 25.74 25.82 -53.71
N ASN A 23 25.18 24.81 -54.37
CA ASN A 23 25.41 24.57 -55.79
C ASN A 23 24.09 24.56 -56.57
N TYR A 24 24.09 25.15 -57.76
CA TYR A 24 22.89 25.28 -58.60
C TYR A 24 23.10 24.54 -59.91
N CYS A 25 22.12 23.76 -60.36
CA CYS A 25 22.23 23.02 -61.63
C CYS A 25 22.24 24.00 -62.81
N LYS A 26 23.30 24.01 -63.63
CA LYS A 26 23.44 24.95 -64.76
C LYS A 26 22.28 24.85 -65.74
N ALA A 27 21.79 23.63 -65.97
CA ALA A 27 20.72 23.39 -66.92
C ALA A 27 19.35 23.89 -66.42
N CYS A 28 19.05 23.72 -65.13
CA CYS A 28 17.84 24.28 -64.53
C CYS A 28 17.89 25.82 -64.55
N VAL A 29 19.03 26.42 -64.20
CA VAL A 29 19.19 27.88 -64.19
C VAL A 29 18.98 28.44 -65.60
N LYS A 30 19.61 27.83 -66.61
CA LYS A 30 19.42 28.24 -68.00
C LYS A 30 17.97 28.08 -68.47
N ALA A 31 17.31 26.98 -68.13
CA ALA A 31 15.91 26.76 -68.50
C ALA A 31 14.98 27.81 -67.87
N HIS A 32 15.15 28.10 -66.58
CA HIS A 32 14.33 29.10 -65.88
C HIS A 32 14.55 30.52 -66.45
N MET A 33 15.79 30.88 -66.78
CA MET A 33 16.10 32.18 -67.37
C MET A 33 15.52 32.34 -68.79
N LEU A 34 15.52 31.26 -69.59
CA LEU A 34 14.91 31.27 -70.92
C LEU A 34 13.39 31.39 -70.85
N THR A 35 12.73 30.69 -69.92
CA THR A 35 11.27 30.80 -69.72
C THR A 35 10.87 32.20 -69.21
N ALA A 36 11.75 32.87 -68.46
CA ALA A 36 11.53 34.23 -67.95
C ALA A 36 11.85 35.34 -68.97
N GLY A 37 12.25 35.01 -70.21
CA GLY A 37 12.52 35.99 -71.27
C GLY A 37 13.79 36.83 -71.08
N ALA A 38 14.77 36.35 -70.30
CA ALA A 38 15.98 37.11 -69.99
C ALA A 38 16.91 37.28 -71.22
N PRO A 39 17.58 38.44 -71.40
CA PRO A 39 18.53 38.67 -72.49
C PRO A 39 19.72 37.70 -72.42
N LEU A 40 20.19 37.20 -73.57
CA LEU A 40 21.27 36.20 -73.65
C LEU A 40 22.58 36.69 -72.99
N ASP A 41 22.83 38.00 -73.00
CA ASP A 41 24.04 38.62 -72.43
C ASP A 41 24.06 38.60 -70.89
N GLU A 42 22.90 38.58 -70.23
CA GLU A 42 22.81 38.43 -68.76
C GLU A 42 23.00 36.97 -68.29
N ILE A 43 22.80 35.99 -69.19
CA ILE A 43 23.00 34.56 -68.90
C ILE A 43 24.48 34.25 -68.64
N LEU A 44 25.39 34.98 -69.30
CA LEU A 44 26.83 34.75 -69.19
C LEU A 44 27.49 35.52 -68.04
N THR A 45 26.92 36.66 -67.65
CA THR A 45 27.53 37.61 -66.69
C THR A 45 27.07 37.44 -65.24
N ARG A 46 26.16 36.50 -64.94
CA ARG A 46 25.59 36.26 -63.60
C ARG A 46 24.92 37.52 -63.00
N GLY A 47 24.20 38.28 -63.82
CA GLY A 47 23.47 39.47 -63.42
C GLY A 47 22.25 39.20 -62.51
N PRO A 48 21.42 40.21 -62.21
CA PRO A 48 20.28 40.10 -61.29
C PRO A 48 19.30 38.98 -61.66
N ALA A 49 19.03 38.76 -62.95
CA ALA A 49 18.17 37.69 -63.43
C ALA A 49 18.71 36.28 -63.12
N PHE A 50 20.04 36.11 -63.07
CA PHE A 50 20.67 34.84 -62.71
C PHE A 50 20.51 34.53 -61.22
N LEU A 51 20.63 35.54 -60.35
CA LEU A 51 20.43 35.38 -58.90
C LEU A 51 18.97 35.03 -58.59
N ALA A 52 18.02 35.71 -59.24
CA ALA A 52 16.59 35.40 -59.12
C ALA A 52 16.27 33.96 -59.56
N ALA A 53 16.87 33.49 -60.66
CA ALA A 53 16.72 32.10 -61.10
C ALA A 53 17.32 31.09 -60.11
N CYS A 54 18.46 31.41 -59.49
CA CYS A 54 19.07 30.55 -58.46
C CYS A 54 18.21 30.44 -57.20
N GLU A 55 17.55 31.52 -56.76
CA GLU A 55 16.61 31.48 -55.65
C GLU A 55 15.37 30.63 -55.98
N ALA A 56 14.80 30.80 -57.18
CA ALA A 56 13.60 30.10 -57.60
C ALA A 56 13.80 28.56 -57.72
N ILE A 57 14.96 28.12 -58.20
CA ILE A 57 15.24 26.68 -58.41
C ILE A 57 15.64 25.98 -57.10
N GLY A 58 16.19 26.71 -56.14
CA GLY A 58 16.74 26.16 -54.91
C GLY A 58 18.15 25.57 -55.08
N SER A 59 18.90 25.55 -53.97
CA SER A 59 20.29 25.07 -53.94
C SER A 59 20.40 23.57 -53.65
N ILE A 60 21.39 22.93 -54.26
CA ILE A 60 21.78 21.52 -54.06
C ILE A 60 23.07 21.47 -53.25
N MET A 61 23.20 20.48 -52.36
CA MET A 61 24.43 20.26 -51.60
C MET A 61 25.61 19.93 -52.52
N GLY A 62 26.78 20.53 -52.25
CA GLY A 62 28.01 20.35 -53.02
C GLY A 62 28.73 19.01 -52.80
N ARG A 63 28.02 17.88 -52.82
CA ARG A 63 28.58 16.52 -52.76
C ARG A 63 28.26 15.77 -54.04
N LYS A 64 29.19 14.91 -54.46
CA LYS A 64 29.05 14.10 -55.68
C LYS A 64 27.78 13.25 -55.69
N ASP A 65 27.40 12.66 -54.55
CA ASP A 65 26.18 11.85 -54.46
C ASP A 65 24.90 12.68 -54.60
N SER A 66 24.91 13.93 -54.09
CA SER A 66 23.79 14.86 -54.25
C SER A 66 23.64 15.34 -55.69
N TRP A 67 24.75 15.52 -56.41
CA TRP A 67 24.72 15.82 -57.84
C TRP A 67 24.20 14.66 -58.67
N ILE A 68 24.63 13.44 -58.37
CA ILE A 68 24.13 12.22 -59.03
C ILE A 68 22.63 12.06 -58.77
N ALA A 69 22.19 12.18 -57.51
CA ALA A 69 20.78 12.07 -57.15
C ALA A 69 19.91 13.14 -57.84
N HIS A 70 20.39 14.38 -57.98
CA HIS A 70 19.67 15.40 -58.74
C HIS A 70 19.59 15.06 -60.25
N LEU A 71 20.67 14.60 -60.88
CA LEU A 71 20.70 14.38 -62.33
C LEU A 71 19.88 13.16 -62.76
N ILE A 72 19.96 12.06 -62.03
CA ILE A 72 19.37 10.76 -62.43
C ILE A 72 18.30 10.23 -61.47
N GLY A 73 17.99 10.97 -60.42
CA GLY A 73 16.98 10.60 -59.42
C GLY A 73 17.53 9.74 -58.28
N GLY A 74 16.88 9.82 -57.11
CA GLY A 74 17.15 9.05 -55.90
C GLY A 74 15.86 8.57 -55.24
N ARG A 75 15.95 7.98 -54.04
CA ARG A 75 14.76 7.45 -53.31
C ARG A 75 13.66 8.51 -53.10
N ASP A 76 14.06 9.76 -52.83
CA ASP A 76 13.14 10.87 -52.54
C ASP A 76 13.41 12.11 -53.41
N ILE A 77 14.18 11.97 -54.49
CA ILE A 77 14.58 13.08 -55.38
C ILE A 77 14.23 12.72 -56.82
N VAL A 78 13.41 13.54 -57.46
CA VAL A 78 13.05 13.39 -58.88
C VAL A 78 14.24 13.77 -59.76
N ALA A 79 14.48 12.99 -60.81
CA ALA A 79 15.55 13.25 -61.76
C ALA A 79 15.36 14.60 -62.48
N CYS A 80 16.46 15.32 -62.67
CA CYS A 80 16.47 16.62 -63.34
C CYS A 80 15.92 16.51 -64.77
N ILE A 81 14.86 17.26 -65.05
CA ILE A 81 14.20 17.29 -66.37
C ILE A 81 15.11 17.99 -67.39
N HIS A 82 15.82 19.04 -66.98
CA HIS A 82 16.63 19.87 -67.88
C HIS A 82 18.06 19.36 -68.10
N ALA A 83 18.51 18.34 -67.37
CA ALA A 83 19.85 17.78 -67.53
C ALA A 83 20.01 17.06 -68.88
N SER A 84 21.13 17.31 -69.56
CA SER A 84 21.46 16.67 -70.84
C SER A 84 21.65 15.16 -70.70
N ALA A 85 21.43 14.41 -71.78
CA ALA A 85 21.64 12.96 -71.81
C ALA A 85 23.07 12.58 -71.42
N GLU A 86 24.07 13.36 -71.85
CA GLU A 86 25.46 13.20 -71.43
C GLU A 86 25.65 13.32 -69.91
N ALA A 87 25.05 14.34 -69.28
CA ALA A 87 25.18 14.55 -67.85
C ALA A 87 24.52 13.41 -67.05
N LYS A 88 23.43 12.84 -67.57
CA LYS A 88 22.76 11.66 -66.98
C LYS A 88 23.61 10.39 -67.15
N ALA A 89 24.21 10.19 -68.32
CA ALA A 89 25.11 9.05 -68.58
C ALA A 89 26.36 9.10 -67.69
N ASP A 90 26.99 10.27 -67.55
CA ASP A 90 28.15 10.48 -66.66
C ASP A 90 27.81 10.18 -65.20
N ALA A 91 26.61 10.58 -64.75
CA ALA A 91 26.15 10.32 -63.39
C ALA A 91 25.89 8.81 -63.16
N LEU A 92 25.33 8.10 -64.14
CA LEU A 92 25.13 6.64 -64.08
C LEU A 92 26.45 5.88 -64.02
N ALA A 93 27.40 6.20 -64.89
CA ALA A 93 28.73 5.57 -64.91
C ALA A 93 29.46 5.75 -63.57
N GLN A 94 29.34 6.94 -62.97
CA GLN A 94 29.96 7.22 -61.67
C GLN A 94 29.25 6.53 -60.49
N ARG A 95 27.95 6.26 -60.59
CA ARG A 95 27.21 5.47 -59.61
C ARG A 95 27.61 3.99 -59.65
N ASP A 96 27.79 3.44 -60.85
CA ASP A 96 28.06 2.02 -61.03
C ASP A 96 29.54 1.66 -60.76
N ALA A 97 30.47 2.59 -61.04
CA ALA A 97 31.88 2.44 -60.67
C ALA A 97 32.09 2.31 -59.15
N SER A 98 31.23 2.94 -58.33
CA SER A 98 31.27 2.81 -56.87
C SER A 98 30.82 1.43 -56.35
N LYS A 99 30.17 0.58 -57.17
CA LYS A 99 29.64 -0.74 -56.75
C LYS A 99 30.57 -1.93 -57.00
N LYS A 100 31.62 -1.82 -57.82
CA LYS A 100 32.39 -2.96 -58.34
C LYS A 100 33.63 -3.40 -57.52
N ARG A 101 33.92 -2.82 -56.36
CA ARG A 101 35.13 -3.13 -55.56
C ARG A 101 34.83 -3.91 -54.27
N THR A 102 34.61 -5.24 -54.34
CA THR A 102 34.96 -6.22 -53.26
C THR A 102 34.55 -7.68 -53.56
N ALA A 103 35.52 -8.55 -53.90
CA ALA A 103 35.61 -10.02 -53.66
C ALA A 103 36.99 -10.53 -54.18
N PRO A 104 37.75 -11.42 -53.50
CA PRO A 104 37.55 -12.89 -53.65
C PRO A 104 37.96 -13.80 -52.45
N ASP A 105 37.85 -15.11 -52.70
CA ASP A 105 37.76 -16.32 -51.85
C ASP A 105 38.95 -16.80 -50.98
N THR A 106 38.59 -17.71 -50.06
CA THR A 106 39.35 -18.40 -48.98
C THR A 106 40.05 -19.69 -49.45
N LEU A 107 41.17 -20.10 -48.81
CA LEU A 107 41.44 -21.48 -48.28
C LEU A 107 42.76 -21.55 -47.46
N CYS A 108 42.85 -22.53 -46.55
CA CYS A 108 43.69 -22.61 -45.32
C CYS A 108 45.08 -23.28 -45.44
N VAL A 109 46.01 -23.05 -44.47
CA VAL A 109 46.58 -24.00 -43.46
C VAL A 109 47.97 -23.59 -42.87
N ALA A 110 48.07 -23.67 -41.53
CA ALA A 110 49.18 -23.90 -40.55
C ALA A 110 50.43 -22.98 -40.33
N GLY A 111 50.69 -22.65 -39.04
CA GLY A 111 52.01 -22.27 -38.45
C GLY A 111 52.03 -20.96 -37.59
N PRO A 112 52.34 -20.96 -36.26
CA PRO A 112 52.32 -19.78 -35.37
C PRO A 112 53.75 -19.28 -34.99
N PRO A 113 53.96 -18.23 -34.16
CA PRO A 113 53.10 -17.11 -33.75
C PRO A 113 53.77 -15.73 -33.98
N ALA A 114 53.06 -14.76 -34.53
CA ALA A 114 53.46 -13.35 -34.43
C ALA A 114 52.22 -12.44 -34.40
N LYS A 115 52.04 -11.75 -33.27
CA LYS A 115 51.16 -10.59 -33.01
C LYS A 115 50.08 -10.32 -34.09
N ARG A 116 48.98 -11.08 -34.07
CA ARG A 116 47.81 -10.83 -34.92
C ARG A 116 46.89 -9.79 -34.27
N GLN A 117 46.82 -8.62 -34.87
CA GLN A 117 45.63 -7.77 -34.81
C GLN A 117 44.44 -8.62 -35.26
N GLN A 118 43.41 -8.75 -34.41
CA GLN A 118 42.18 -9.43 -34.81
C GLN A 118 41.53 -8.66 -35.96
N PRO A 119 41.18 -9.34 -37.08
CA PRO A 119 40.33 -8.78 -38.12
C PRO A 119 38.92 -8.67 -37.56
N SER A 120 38.36 -7.47 -37.52
CA SER A 120 36.95 -7.29 -37.21
C SER A 120 36.13 -8.02 -38.28
N LEU A 121 35.46 -9.10 -37.87
CA LEU A 121 34.37 -9.73 -38.63
C LEU A 121 33.31 -8.64 -38.89
N GLN A 122 33.31 -8.03 -40.06
CA GLN A 122 32.15 -7.27 -40.52
C GLN A 122 31.10 -8.26 -41.02
N LEU A 123 30.36 -8.84 -40.06
CA LEU A 123 29.02 -9.36 -40.30
C LEU A 123 28.22 -8.23 -40.96
N THR A 124 28.01 -8.31 -42.28
CA THR A 124 27.12 -7.38 -42.98
C THR A 124 25.70 -7.86 -42.73
N GLN A 125 25.07 -7.25 -41.72
CA GLN A 125 23.65 -7.42 -41.45
C GLN A 125 22.85 -6.97 -42.69
N SER A 126 22.37 -7.94 -43.48
CA SER A 126 21.68 -7.72 -44.76
C SER A 126 20.27 -7.14 -44.64
N THR A 127 19.81 -6.92 -43.41
CA THR A 127 18.56 -6.25 -43.07
C THR A 127 18.74 -5.58 -41.72
N LEU A 128 18.86 -4.25 -41.67
CA LEU A 128 18.52 -3.51 -40.46
C LEU A 128 17.03 -3.71 -40.24
N THR A 129 16.65 -4.78 -39.52
CA THR A 129 15.43 -4.75 -38.72
C THR A 129 15.67 -3.61 -37.74
N GLY A 130 15.19 -2.41 -38.10
CA GLY A 130 15.52 -1.19 -37.39
C GLY A 130 14.96 -1.23 -35.97
N PHE A 131 15.68 -1.88 -35.06
CA PHE A 131 15.51 -1.63 -33.64
C PHE A 131 15.79 -0.16 -33.46
N ARG A 132 14.87 0.58 -32.83
CA ARG A 132 15.21 1.93 -32.36
C ARG A 132 16.41 1.75 -31.43
N ARG A 133 17.24 2.78 -31.25
CA ARG A 133 18.43 2.70 -30.39
C ARG A 133 18.15 2.12 -28.98
N ASN A 134 16.90 2.21 -28.50
CA ASN A 134 16.44 1.70 -27.22
C ASN A 134 15.91 0.25 -27.26
N ASP A 135 15.69 -0.32 -28.45
CA ASP A 135 15.13 -1.66 -28.66
C ASP A 135 16.22 -2.68 -29.10
N MET A 136 17.48 -2.26 -29.15
CA MET A 136 18.60 -3.12 -29.55
C MET A 136 18.89 -4.12 -28.41
N PRO A 137 18.86 -5.44 -28.68
CA PRO A 137 19.17 -6.43 -27.66
C PRO A 137 20.65 -6.33 -27.26
N TYR A 138 20.91 -6.36 -25.96
CA TYR A 138 22.27 -6.36 -25.43
C TYR A 138 23.00 -7.67 -25.76
N GLY A 139 24.27 -7.58 -26.16
CA GLY A 139 25.14 -8.76 -26.21
C GLY A 139 25.35 -9.36 -24.81
N SER A 140 25.80 -10.61 -24.71
CA SER A 140 26.04 -11.29 -23.41
C SER A 140 26.98 -10.50 -22.49
N ASP A 141 28.03 -9.92 -23.07
CA ASP A 141 29.07 -9.20 -22.32
C ASP A 141 28.57 -7.82 -21.86
N GLU A 142 27.78 -7.14 -22.70
CA GLU A 142 27.14 -5.87 -22.36
C GLU A 142 26.06 -6.05 -21.29
N ALA A 143 25.27 -7.13 -21.38
CA ALA A 143 24.29 -7.49 -20.37
C ALA A 143 24.96 -7.78 -19.02
N ALA A 144 26.07 -8.53 -19.01
CA ALA A 144 26.84 -8.79 -17.80
C ALA A 144 27.44 -7.50 -17.20
N LEU A 145 27.91 -6.57 -18.04
CA LEU A 145 28.43 -5.28 -17.60
C LEU A 145 27.33 -4.40 -17.01
N LEU A 146 26.14 -4.38 -17.64
CA LEU A 146 24.97 -3.67 -17.13
C LEU A 146 24.51 -4.23 -15.78
N GLN A 147 24.45 -5.56 -15.63
CA GLN A 147 24.10 -6.23 -14.37
C GLN A 147 25.10 -5.89 -13.26
N ARG A 148 26.41 -5.92 -13.55
CA ARG A 148 27.46 -5.50 -12.59
C ARG A 148 27.30 -4.03 -12.19
N GLN A 149 27.02 -3.16 -13.16
CA GLN A 149 26.82 -1.74 -12.88
C GLN A 149 25.55 -1.49 -12.07
N ALA A 150 24.47 -2.25 -12.33
CA ALA A 150 23.24 -2.23 -11.56
C ALA A 150 23.49 -2.60 -10.09
N LEU A 151 24.26 -3.66 -9.83
CA LEU A 151 24.69 -4.03 -8.47
C LEU A 151 25.49 -2.91 -7.81
N ARG A 152 26.43 -2.29 -8.53
CA ARG A 152 27.22 -1.16 -7.98
C ARG A 152 26.33 0.01 -7.58
N VAL A 153 25.30 0.34 -8.37
CA VAL A 153 24.35 1.42 -8.07
C VAL A 153 23.56 1.10 -6.79
N ILE A 154 23.08 -0.14 -6.65
CA ILE A 154 22.39 -0.61 -5.45
C ILE A 154 23.28 -0.45 -4.22
N VAL A 155 24.49 -1.03 -4.26
CA VAL A 155 25.42 -1.05 -3.13
C VAL A 155 25.90 0.36 -2.79
N SER A 156 26.34 1.15 -3.77
CA SER A 156 26.85 2.51 -3.52
C SER A 156 25.76 3.48 -3.08
N GLY A 157 24.53 3.29 -3.58
CA GLY A 157 23.40 4.16 -3.29
C GLY A 157 22.60 3.75 -2.05
N GLY A 158 22.84 2.56 -1.50
CA GLY A 158 22.01 1.96 -0.45
C GLY A 158 20.55 1.82 -0.89
N LEU A 159 20.32 1.38 -2.14
CA LEU A 159 18.97 1.21 -2.69
C LEU A 159 18.46 -0.22 -2.43
N PRO A 160 17.13 -0.43 -2.36
CA PRO A 160 16.56 -1.78 -2.27
C PRO A 160 16.94 -2.64 -3.49
N LEU A 161 17.17 -3.94 -3.28
CA LEU A 161 17.56 -4.89 -4.35
C LEU A 161 16.56 -4.89 -5.53
N GLY A 162 15.27 -4.73 -5.24
CA GLY A 162 14.19 -4.68 -6.23
C GLY A 162 14.02 -3.33 -6.96
N VAL A 163 14.93 -2.36 -6.82
CA VAL A 163 14.76 -1.01 -7.39
C VAL A 163 14.57 -1.00 -8.91
N PHE A 164 15.19 -1.93 -9.64
CA PHE A 164 15.08 -2.02 -11.11
C PHE A 164 13.81 -2.76 -11.57
N GLU A 165 13.08 -3.39 -10.65
CA GLU A 165 11.77 -3.99 -10.91
C GLU A 165 10.64 -2.95 -10.81
N ASP A 166 10.92 -1.77 -10.25
CA ASP A 166 9.94 -0.69 -10.12
C ASP A 166 9.51 -0.13 -11.50
N PRO A 167 8.21 0.01 -11.78
CA PRO A 167 7.73 0.50 -13.07
C PRO A 167 8.21 1.90 -13.43
N GLU A 168 8.31 2.84 -12.47
CA GLU A 168 8.84 4.18 -12.76
C GLU A 168 10.33 4.11 -13.09
N MET A 169 11.08 3.23 -12.42
CA MET A 169 12.49 3.03 -12.75
C MET A 169 12.66 2.45 -14.16
N GLN A 170 11.81 1.51 -14.58
CA GLN A 170 11.83 0.95 -15.94
C GLN A 170 11.45 1.98 -17.01
N ILE A 171 10.38 2.76 -16.76
CA ILE A 171 9.98 3.87 -17.64
C ILE A 171 11.13 4.87 -17.75
N PHE A 172 11.72 5.27 -16.62
CA PHE A 172 12.85 6.19 -16.59
C PHE A 172 14.04 5.65 -17.38
N VAL A 173 14.46 4.40 -17.14
CA VAL A 173 15.55 3.74 -17.88
C VAL A 173 15.27 3.70 -19.38
N HIS A 174 14.03 3.42 -19.80
CA HIS A 174 13.64 3.42 -21.20
C HIS A 174 13.70 4.82 -21.84
N MET A 175 13.52 5.88 -21.06
CA MET A 175 13.66 7.27 -21.54
C MET A 175 15.12 7.73 -21.64
N LEU A 176 16.06 7.10 -20.93
CA LEU A 176 17.46 7.53 -20.89
C LEU A 176 18.15 7.35 -22.25
N ARG A 177 18.94 8.36 -22.62
CA ARG A 177 19.85 8.37 -23.77
C ARG A 177 21.26 8.72 -23.31
N THR A 178 22.25 8.62 -24.19
CA THR A 178 23.68 8.86 -23.85
C THR A 178 23.99 10.24 -23.26
N THR A 179 23.13 11.25 -23.42
CA THR A 179 23.29 12.60 -22.83
C THR A 179 22.42 12.84 -21.60
N ALA A 180 21.69 11.83 -21.12
CA ALA A 180 20.70 12.00 -20.07
C ALA A 180 21.30 12.47 -18.73
N ALA A 181 22.55 12.12 -18.44
CA ALA A 181 23.25 12.54 -17.22
C ALA A 181 23.27 14.07 -17.03
N ALA A 182 23.24 14.86 -18.10
CA ALA A 182 23.20 16.32 -18.03
C ALA A 182 21.80 16.90 -17.71
N ILE A 183 20.75 16.09 -17.81
CA ILE A 183 19.35 16.48 -17.68
C ILE A 183 18.73 15.95 -16.38
N VAL A 184 19.25 14.83 -15.84
CA VAL A 184 18.75 14.23 -14.59
C VAL A 184 18.77 15.28 -13.47
N PRO A 185 17.63 15.52 -12.78
CA PRO A 185 17.55 16.58 -11.79
C PRO A 185 18.39 16.26 -10.56
N THR A 186 18.96 17.29 -9.95
CA THR A 186 19.56 17.18 -8.61
C THR A 186 18.47 16.97 -7.56
N GLY A 187 18.84 16.44 -6.39
CA GLY A 187 17.91 16.25 -5.27
C GLY A 187 17.17 17.53 -4.85
N LYS A 188 17.81 18.71 -4.99
CA LYS A 188 17.19 20.02 -4.69
C LYS A 188 16.09 20.38 -5.69
N VAL A 189 16.31 20.11 -6.98
CA VAL A 189 15.30 20.37 -8.04
C VAL A 189 14.15 19.38 -7.94
N ALA A 190 14.47 18.11 -7.71
CA ALA A 190 13.49 17.04 -7.53
C ALA A 190 12.60 17.28 -6.30
N GLY A 191 13.19 17.49 -5.11
CA GLY A 191 12.46 17.74 -3.86
C GLY A 191 11.91 19.15 -3.67
N GLY A 192 12.04 20.01 -4.68
CA GLY A 192 11.56 21.40 -4.69
C GLY A 192 10.60 21.64 -5.84
N ARG A 193 11.11 22.23 -6.93
CA ARG A 193 10.30 22.66 -8.09
C ARG A 193 9.48 21.52 -8.70
N LEU A 194 10.09 20.37 -8.96
CA LEU A 194 9.41 19.25 -9.63
C LEU A 194 8.33 18.62 -8.73
N LEU A 195 8.66 18.37 -7.46
CA LEU A 195 7.68 17.87 -6.49
C LEU A 195 6.51 18.84 -6.28
N ASN A 196 6.78 20.15 -6.21
CA ASN A 196 5.72 21.15 -6.07
C ASN A 196 4.79 21.18 -7.28
N ALA A 197 5.34 21.10 -8.50
CA ALA A 197 4.54 21.02 -9.73
C ALA A 197 3.65 19.76 -9.73
N ALA A 198 4.25 18.59 -9.48
CA ALA A 198 3.50 17.33 -9.40
C ALA A 198 2.43 17.34 -8.30
N ALA A 199 2.70 17.97 -7.15
CA ALA A 199 1.73 18.09 -6.08
C ALA A 199 0.53 18.97 -6.46
N VAL A 200 0.73 20.03 -7.25
CA VAL A 200 -0.35 20.86 -7.78
C VAL A 200 -1.25 20.05 -8.72
N ASP A 201 -0.65 19.25 -9.59
CA ASP A 201 -1.41 18.38 -10.51
C ASP A 201 -2.25 17.35 -9.74
N VAL A 202 -1.66 16.72 -8.72
CA VAL A 202 -2.36 15.76 -7.85
C VAL A 202 -3.47 16.43 -7.04
N GLU A 203 -3.26 17.65 -6.56
CA GLU A 203 -4.30 18.41 -5.85
C GLU A 203 -5.49 18.68 -6.77
N ALA A 204 -5.24 19.10 -8.02
CA ALA A 204 -6.30 19.32 -9.01
C ALA A 204 -7.08 18.03 -9.33
N LEU A 205 -6.39 16.90 -9.44
CA LEU A 205 -7.02 15.58 -9.60
C LEU A 205 -7.84 15.18 -8.37
N THR A 206 -7.35 15.47 -7.18
CA THR A 206 -8.05 15.18 -5.91
C THR A 206 -9.32 16.02 -5.79
N ILE A 207 -9.26 17.32 -6.12
CA ILE A 207 -10.46 18.19 -6.21
C ILE A 207 -11.44 17.61 -7.22
N LYS A 208 -10.99 17.23 -8.42
CA LYS A 208 -11.86 16.61 -9.43
C LYS A 208 -12.50 15.30 -8.95
N ALA A 209 -11.78 14.51 -8.15
CA ALA A 209 -12.27 13.24 -7.62
C ALA A 209 -13.32 13.41 -6.51
N LEU A 210 -13.23 14.48 -5.71
CA LEU A 210 -14.09 14.75 -4.57
C LEU A 210 -15.26 15.71 -4.85
N LYS A 211 -15.09 16.64 -5.79
CA LYS A 211 -16.06 17.71 -6.04
C LYS A 211 -17.44 17.17 -6.42
N GLY A 212 -18.46 17.65 -5.71
CA GLY A 212 -19.86 17.26 -5.92
C GLY A 212 -20.19 15.83 -5.47
N LYS A 213 -19.25 15.15 -4.82
CA LYS A 213 -19.49 13.86 -4.17
C LYS A 213 -19.71 14.04 -2.68
N SER A 214 -20.28 13.00 -2.07
CA SER A 214 -20.45 12.88 -0.63
C SER A 214 -19.68 11.67 -0.10
N GLY A 215 -19.22 11.75 1.14
CA GLY A 215 -18.52 10.66 1.81
C GLY A 215 -18.10 11.06 3.21
N GLY A 216 -16.96 10.60 3.70
CA GLY A 216 -16.52 10.94 5.04
C GLY A 216 -15.06 11.27 5.13
N ILE A 217 -14.66 11.77 6.29
CA ILE A 217 -13.26 12.04 6.61
C ILE A 217 -12.85 11.26 7.85
N SER A 218 -11.58 10.89 7.91
CA SER A 218 -10.97 10.25 9.07
C SER A 218 -9.70 11.00 9.44
N THR A 219 -9.48 11.18 10.73
CA THR A 219 -8.21 11.72 11.24
C THR A 219 -7.62 10.75 12.23
N ASP A 220 -6.31 10.54 12.19
CA ASP A 220 -5.58 9.73 13.17
C ASP A 220 -4.25 10.42 13.47
N GLY A 221 -3.59 10.06 14.58
CA GLY A 221 -2.37 10.69 15.07
C GLY A 221 -1.16 9.76 15.06
N TRP A 222 -0.01 10.29 14.69
CA TRP A 222 1.29 9.62 14.76
C TRP A 222 2.36 10.57 15.29
N LYS A 223 3.34 10.04 16.04
CA LYS A 223 4.52 10.81 16.45
C LYS A 223 5.65 10.60 15.46
N CYS A 224 6.12 11.67 14.85
CA CYS A 224 7.19 11.60 13.87
C CYS A 224 8.56 11.35 14.52
N LYS A 225 9.58 10.99 13.72
CA LYS A 225 10.96 10.79 14.24
C LYS A 225 11.54 12.04 14.92
N LYS A 226 11.03 13.24 14.61
CA LYS A 226 11.39 14.50 15.30
C LYS A 226 10.65 14.71 16.63
N LYS A 227 9.85 13.73 17.07
CA LYS A 227 8.98 13.79 18.26
C LYS A 227 7.83 14.79 18.14
N GLU A 228 7.53 15.29 16.93
CA GLU A 228 6.36 16.12 16.65
C GLU A 228 5.12 15.21 16.56
N SER A 229 3.99 15.65 17.11
CA SER A 229 2.71 14.94 16.95
C SER A 229 2.05 15.42 15.67
N VAL A 230 1.72 14.50 14.77
CA VAL A 230 1.19 14.78 13.44
C VAL A 230 -0.11 14.00 13.24
N ASN A 231 -1.17 14.70 12.85
CA ASN A 231 -2.43 14.09 12.46
C ASN A 231 -2.53 14.00 10.93
N ALA A 232 -2.89 12.83 10.42
CA ALA A 232 -3.24 12.68 9.00
C ALA A 232 -4.74 12.84 8.83
N LEU A 233 -5.15 13.76 7.97
CA LEU A 233 -6.53 13.94 7.54
C LEU A 233 -6.73 13.27 6.18
N CYS A 234 -7.61 12.27 6.14
CA CYS A 234 -7.95 11.55 4.92
C CYS A 234 -9.44 11.70 4.59
N ALA A 235 -9.76 11.91 3.31
CA ALA A 235 -11.12 11.87 2.78
C ALA A 235 -11.39 10.52 2.12
N ASN A 236 -12.53 9.93 2.45
CA ASN A 236 -12.96 8.62 2.01
C ASN A 236 -14.19 8.77 1.10
N VAL A 237 -14.05 8.35 -0.15
CA VAL A 237 -15.13 8.32 -1.15
C VAL A 237 -15.01 7.04 -1.96
N ASP A 238 -16.12 6.35 -2.23
CA ASP A 238 -16.15 5.10 -3.01
C ASP A 238 -15.12 4.05 -2.53
N PHE A 239 -14.94 3.93 -1.20
CA PHE A 239 -13.94 3.08 -0.53
C PHE A 239 -12.48 3.37 -0.92
N LYS A 240 -12.19 4.57 -1.43
CA LYS A 240 -10.85 5.09 -1.68
C LYS A 240 -10.54 6.21 -0.70
N SER A 241 -9.38 6.08 -0.05
CA SER A 241 -8.88 7.06 0.90
C SER A 241 -7.86 7.98 0.23
N HIS A 242 -8.15 9.28 0.25
CA HIS A 242 -7.32 10.35 -0.29
C HIS A 242 -6.69 11.12 0.86
N LEU A 243 -5.35 11.21 0.88
CA LEU A 243 -4.66 12.06 1.84
C LEU A 243 -4.95 13.53 1.51
N ILE A 244 -5.57 14.24 2.44
CA ILE A 244 -5.87 15.67 2.31
C ILE A 244 -4.71 16.50 2.85
N GLU A 245 -4.30 16.23 4.09
CA GLU A 245 -3.31 17.03 4.79
C GLU A 245 -2.63 16.25 5.91
N LEU A 246 -1.38 16.61 6.21
CA LEU A 246 -0.69 16.24 7.45
C LEU A 246 -0.61 17.49 8.32
N ILE A 247 -1.24 17.46 9.48
CA ILE A 247 -1.38 18.60 10.38
C ILE A 247 -0.48 18.36 11.59
N GLU A 248 0.46 19.26 11.86
CA GLU A 248 1.21 19.21 13.11
C GLU A 248 0.33 19.70 14.26
N VAL A 249 0.20 18.87 15.30
CA VAL A 249 -0.67 19.11 16.47
C VAL A 249 0.10 19.12 17.79
N THR A 250 1.44 19.19 17.74
CA THR A 250 2.32 19.10 18.91
C THR A 250 1.94 20.07 20.04
N SER A 251 1.61 21.32 19.70
CA SER A 251 1.27 22.37 20.65
C SER A 251 -0.23 22.50 20.94
N LEU A 252 -1.08 21.69 20.30
CA LEU A 252 -2.52 21.79 20.44
C LEU A 252 -3.00 21.01 21.67
N SER A 253 -3.98 21.58 22.36
CA SER A 253 -4.62 20.88 23.47
C SER A 253 -5.44 19.69 22.97
N LYS A 254 -5.41 18.61 23.76
CA LYS A 254 -6.12 17.35 23.49
C LYS A 254 -7.39 17.18 24.32
N ASP A 255 -7.87 18.25 24.94
CA ASP A 255 -9.17 18.24 25.63
C ASP A 255 -10.34 18.16 24.63
N GLY A 256 -11.48 17.64 25.09
CA GLY A 256 -12.65 17.43 24.24
C GLY A 256 -13.15 18.68 23.52
N PRO A 257 -13.36 19.83 24.19
CA PRO A 257 -13.73 21.09 23.56
C PRO A 257 -12.76 21.54 22.46
N SER A 258 -11.45 21.56 22.75
CA SER A 258 -10.42 21.93 21.76
C SER A 258 -10.42 20.99 20.54
N LEU A 259 -10.61 19.69 20.77
CA LEU A 259 -10.72 18.72 19.68
C LEU A 259 -12.01 18.90 18.87
N CYS A 260 -13.13 19.23 19.51
CA CYS A 260 -14.39 19.55 18.81
C CYS A 260 -14.22 20.73 17.85
N GLU A 261 -13.54 21.80 18.25
CA GLU A 261 -13.25 22.94 17.39
C GLU A 261 -12.32 22.58 16.23
N GLN A 262 -11.27 21.80 16.52
CA GLN A 262 -10.36 21.29 15.49
C GLN A 262 -11.09 20.43 14.45
N PHE A 263 -11.95 19.51 14.89
CA PHE A 263 -12.74 18.65 14.01
C PHE A 263 -13.73 19.45 13.16
N ALA A 264 -14.42 20.41 13.76
CA ALA A 264 -15.31 21.32 13.03
C ALA A 264 -14.55 22.09 11.95
N GLY A 265 -13.38 22.65 12.29
CA GLY A 265 -12.53 23.35 11.33
C GLY A 265 -11.98 22.46 10.22
N MET A 266 -11.65 21.19 10.52
CA MET A 266 -11.22 20.22 9.49
C MET A 266 -12.37 19.94 8.50
N ILE A 267 -13.59 19.77 9.00
CA ILE A 267 -14.78 19.58 8.16
C ILE A 267 -14.94 20.79 7.24
N ASP A 268 -15.04 21.99 7.80
CA ASP A 268 -15.32 23.21 7.03
C ASP A 268 -14.27 23.45 5.93
N ARG A 269 -12.98 23.28 6.24
CA ARG A 269 -11.89 23.41 5.26
C ARG A 269 -12.01 22.41 4.12
N VAL A 270 -12.40 21.16 4.41
CA VAL A 270 -12.53 20.13 3.38
C VAL A 270 -13.74 20.41 2.48
N GLU A 271 -14.88 20.79 3.06
CA GLU A 271 -16.09 21.11 2.30
C GLU A 271 -15.88 22.32 1.40
N GLU A 272 -15.28 23.40 1.92
CA GLU A 272 -15.01 24.63 1.17
C GLU A 272 -13.98 24.41 0.05
N LYS A 273 -12.84 23.78 0.38
CA LYS A 273 -11.72 23.66 -0.57
C LYS A 273 -11.97 22.62 -1.67
N TYR A 274 -12.59 21.48 -1.33
CA TYR A 274 -12.76 20.37 -2.26
C TYR A 274 -14.18 20.27 -2.84
N GLY A 275 -15.15 21.05 -2.32
CA GLY A 275 -16.55 20.94 -2.71
C GLY A 275 -17.11 19.55 -2.41
N PHE A 276 -16.69 18.96 -1.29
CA PHE A 276 -17.00 17.59 -0.87
C PHE A 276 -17.97 17.61 0.31
N THR A 277 -19.08 16.90 0.22
CA THR A 277 -20.11 16.87 1.26
C THR A 277 -19.78 15.79 2.32
N ILE A 278 -19.42 16.20 3.54
CA ILE A 278 -19.01 15.27 4.60
C ILE A 278 -20.23 14.73 5.35
N ILE A 279 -20.58 13.47 5.13
CA ILE A 279 -21.67 12.77 5.81
C ILE A 279 -21.23 12.23 7.18
N TYR A 280 -19.98 11.74 7.26
CA TYR A 280 -19.47 11.11 8.47
C TYR A 280 -18.03 11.51 8.79
N PHE A 281 -17.69 11.46 10.07
CA PHE A 281 -16.35 11.73 10.57
C PHE A 281 -15.91 10.68 11.58
N THR A 282 -14.77 10.05 11.33
CA THR A 282 -14.25 8.92 12.12
C THR A 282 -12.94 9.28 12.79
N THR A 283 -12.88 9.09 14.10
CA THR A 283 -11.65 9.18 14.90
C THR A 283 -11.50 7.94 15.76
N ASP A 284 -10.38 7.85 16.45
CA ASP A 284 -10.13 6.90 17.51
C ASP A 284 -11.06 7.20 18.70
N ALA A 285 -10.94 6.37 19.73
CA ALA A 285 -11.79 6.42 20.91
C ALA A 285 -11.00 6.73 22.18
N ASP A 286 -9.88 7.44 22.04
CA ASP A 286 -9.21 8.04 23.18
C ASP A 286 -10.15 9.02 23.90
N GLY A 287 -9.89 9.31 25.18
CA GLY A 287 -10.79 10.11 26.00
C GLY A 287 -11.10 11.48 25.39
N GLY A 288 -10.06 12.13 24.84
CA GLY A 288 -10.15 13.42 24.16
C GLY A 288 -11.02 13.37 22.91
N SER A 289 -10.71 12.50 21.95
CA SER A 289 -11.47 12.44 20.69
C SER A 289 -12.87 11.88 20.89
N LYS A 290 -13.10 10.99 21.86
CA LYS A 290 -14.46 10.55 22.25
C LYS A 290 -15.29 11.74 22.73
N LYS A 291 -14.77 12.57 23.64
CA LYS A 291 -15.45 13.79 24.10
C LYS A 291 -15.69 14.77 22.96
N GLY A 292 -14.65 15.05 22.18
CA GLY A 292 -14.72 15.94 21.03
C GLY A 292 -15.76 15.51 20.00
N ARG A 293 -15.86 14.22 19.69
CA ARG A 293 -16.90 13.67 18.81
C ARG A 293 -18.30 13.79 19.42
N LYS A 294 -18.49 13.49 20.70
CA LYS A 294 -19.80 13.67 21.36
C LYS A 294 -20.26 15.13 21.28
N LEU A 295 -19.37 16.08 21.60
CA LEU A 295 -19.64 17.52 21.51
C LEU A 295 -19.90 17.96 20.06
N LEU A 296 -19.14 17.44 19.10
CA LEU A 296 -19.35 17.70 17.67
C LEU A 296 -20.73 17.21 17.21
N GLY A 297 -21.19 16.06 17.71
CA GLY A 297 -22.52 15.52 17.44
C GLY A 297 -23.65 16.40 17.98
N LEU A 298 -23.43 17.09 19.10
CA LEU A 298 -24.36 18.10 19.62
C LEU A 298 -24.37 19.36 18.73
N LYS A 299 -23.19 19.81 18.29
CA LYS A 299 -23.03 21.00 17.44
C LYS A 299 -23.50 20.79 15.99
N ARG A 300 -23.33 19.58 15.46
CA ARG A 300 -23.67 19.17 14.08
C ARG A 300 -24.43 17.82 14.09
N PRO A 301 -25.71 17.81 14.51
CA PRO A 301 -26.47 16.56 14.67
C PRO A 301 -26.67 15.77 13.38
N TYR A 302 -26.58 16.42 12.22
CA TYR A 302 -26.72 15.76 10.91
C TYR A 302 -25.53 14.86 10.53
N LEU A 303 -24.39 14.96 11.22
CA LEU A 303 -23.22 14.12 10.96
C LEU A 303 -23.33 12.76 11.66
N ILE A 304 -22.79 11.74 11.01
CA ILE A 304 -22.60 10.42 11.61
C ILE A 304 -21.16 10.33 12.14
N LEU A 305 -21.00 10.06 13.43
CA LEU A 305 -19.71 10.16 14.12
C LEU A 305 -19.25 8.82 14.70
N PRO A 306 -19.02 7.79 13.87
CA PRO A 306 -18.66 6.48 14.37
C PRO A 306 -17.25 6.51 14.98
N SER A 307 -17.02 5.68 16.01
CA SER A 307 -15.66 5.37 16.45
C SER A 307 -14.99 4.51 15.40
N CYS A 308 -13.67 4.61 15.33
CA CYS A 308 -12.87 3.68 14.55
C CYS A 308 -12.98 2.27 15.16
N TRP A 309 -13.62 1.35 14.44
CA TRP A 309 -13.77 -0.03 14.86
C TRP A 309 -12.52 -0.87 14.62
N ALA A 310 -11.66 -0.45 13.68
CA ALA A 310 -10.29 -0.94 13.66
C ALA A 310 -9.57 -0.53 14.95
N HIS A 311 -9.75 0.67 15.49
CA HIS A 311 -9.10 1.04 16.74
C HIS A 311 -9.72 0.35 17.97
N GLN A 312 -11.05 0.23 18.03
CA GLN A 312 -11.76 -0.50 19.09
C GLN A 312 -11.39 -1.99 19.17
N LEU A 313 -10.93 -2.58 18.06
CA LEU A 313 -10.54 -3.98 17.97
C LEU A 313 -9.02 -4.20 17.88
N THR A 314 -8.21 -3.23 17.41
CA THR A 314 -6.91 -3.56 16.78
C THR A 314 -5.67 -2.72 17.08
N THR A 315 -5.68 -1.42 17.45
CA THR A 315 -4.44 -0.60 17.31
C THR A 315 -3.88 0.16 18.53
N ALA A 316 -2.56 -0.02 18.70
CA ALA A 316 -1.46 0.87 19.09
C ALA A 316 -1.41 1.61 20.45
N GLN A 317 -2.51 1.83 21.17
CA GLN A 317 -2.38 2.41 22.52
C GLN A 317 -3.48 2.09 23.54
N SER A 318 -4.38 1.14 23.26
CA SER A 318 -5.29 0.52 24.26
C SER A 318 -6.04 -0.66 23.66
N HIS A 319 -5.59 -1.90 23.89
CA HIS A 319 -6.16 -3.13 23.33
C HIS A 319 -7.38 -3.62 24.12
N LEU A 320 -8.55 -3.01 23.90
CA LEU A 320 -9.63 -3.21 24.86
C LEU A 320 -10.21 -4.63 24.88
N ILE A 321 -10.63 -5.27 23.77
CA ILE A 321 -11.25 -6.63 23.86
C ILE A 321 -10.24 -7.75 24.21
N PHE A 322 -9.03 -7.70 23.66
CA PHE A 322 -7.98 -8.69 23.96
C PHE A 322 -7.45 -8.53 25.39
N GLY A 323 -7.15 -7.28 25.80
CA GLY A 323 -6.77 -6.98 27.17
C GLY A 323 -7.88 -7.31 28.16
N ASP A 324 -9.15 -7.07 27.80
CA ASP A 324 -10.31 -7.48 28.58
C ASP A 324 -10.38 -9.00 28.77
N TYR A 325 -10.11 -9.78 27.71
CA TYR A 325 -10.06 -11.24 27.78
C TYR A 325 -8.95 -11.72 28.72
N LEU A 326 -7.72 -11.24 28.56
CA LEU A 326 -6.60 -11.65 29.42
C LEU A 326 -6.75 -11.16 30.86
N LYS A 327 -7.42 -10.02 31.09
CA LYS A 327 -7.74 -9.50 32.42
C LYS A 327 -8.72 -10.41 33.16
N VAL A 328 -9.68 -10.98 32.45
CA VAL A 328 -10.73 -11.84 33.03
C VAL A 328 -10.27 -13.28 33.12
N HIS A 329 -9.49 -13.75 32.14
CA HIS A 329 -9.07 -15.13 32.03
C HIS A 329 -7.61 -15.29 32.49
N GLU A 330 -7.40 -15.48 33.79
CA GLU A 330 -6.06 -15.60 34.39
C GLU A 330 -5.24 -16.76 33.80
N MET A 331 -5.86 -17.93 33.61
CA MET A 331 -5.18 -19.07 32.99
C MET A 331 -4.71 -18.76 31.56
N ALA A 332 -5.50 -18.05 30.75
CA ALA A 332 -5.10 -17.62 29.41
C ALA A 332 -3.95 -16.61 29.46
N ALA A 333 -3.93 -15.71 30.44
CA ALA A 333 -2.82 -14.78 30.65
C ALA A 333 -1.51 -15.50 31.00
N THR A 334 -1.57 -16.52 31.86
CA THR A 334 -0.42 -17.35 32.22
C THR A 334 0.09 -18.17 31.03
N ILE A 335 -0.81 -18.81 30.27
CA ILE A 335 -0.43 -19.57 29.07
C ILE A 335 0.22 -18.66 28.01
N ALA A 336 -0.33 -17.47 27.80
CA ALA A 336 0.24 -16.51 26.86
C ALA A 336 1.60 -15.95 27.33
N GLU A 337 1.78 -15.78 28.64
CA GLU A 337 3.07 -15.43 29.26
C GLU A 337 4.12 -16.53 29.02
N ASP A 338 3.74 -17.79 29.26
CA ASP A 338 4.62 -18.94 29.08
C ASP A 338 4.97 -19.17 27.61
N ALA A 339 4.01 -19.04 26.70
CA ALA A 339 4.25 -19.11 25.26
C ALA A 339 5.21 -18.01 24.78
N THR A 340 5.02 -16.77 25.24
CA THR A 340 5.92 -15.66 24.91
C THR A 340 7.33 -15.87 25.45
N SER A 341 7.43 -16.39 26.69
CA SER A 341 8.71 -16.70 27.32
C SER A 341 9.45 -17.81 26.59
N LEU A 342 8.75 -18.87 26.19
CA LEU A 342 9.31 -19.99 25.45
C LEU A 342 9.84 -19.56 24.08
N ILE A 343 9.06 -18.76 23.33
CA ILE A 343 9.49 -18.21 22.04
C ILE A 343 10.77 -17.38 22.19
N SER A 344 10.84 -16.55 23.24
CA SER A 344 12.01 -15.74 23.48
C SER A 344 13.24 -16.58 23.84
N TRP A 345 13.08 -17.55 24.74
CA TRP A 345 14.17 -18.44 25.15
C TRP A 345 14.77 -19.17 23.95
N ILE A 346 13.93 -19.73 23.06
CA ILE A 346 14.40 -20.39 21.84
C ILE A 346 15.19 -19.42 20.96
N ASN A 347 14.72 -18.17 20.80
CA ASN A 347 15.37 -17.19 19.92
C ASN A 347 16.68 -16.63 20.50
N ASN A 348 16.83 -16.55 21.81
CA ASN A 348 18.03 -16.02 22.46
C ASN A 348 19.18 -17.04 22.55
N HIS A 349 18.88 -18.34 22.46
CA HIS A 349 19.87 -19.40 22.58
C HIS A 349 20.12 -20.11 21.25
N GLY A 350 21.03 -19.57 20.43
CA GLY A 350 21.30 -20.07 19.08
C GLY A 350 21.66 -21.56 19.01
N LYS A 351 22.46 -22.09 19.95
CA LYS A 351 22.78 -23.54 19.99
C LYS A 351 21.56 -24.41 20.29
N VAL A 352 20.71 -23.99 21.23
CA VAL A 352 19.46 -24.66 21.57
C VAL A 352 18.49 -24.61 20.38
N ARG A 353 18.38 -23.46 19.71
CA ARG A 353 17.58 -23.28 18.49
C ARG A 353 17.99 -24.26 17.40
N LYS A 354 19.29 -24.44 17.13
CA LYS A 354 19.76 -25.40 16.11
C LYS A 354 19.36 -26.85 16.41
N ILE A 355 19.29 -27.24 17.68
CA ILE A 355 18.80 -28.58 18.08
C ILE A 355 17.31 -28.74 17.71
N PHE A 356 16.51 -27.70 17.96
CA PHE A 356 15.11 -27.70 17.56
C PHE A 356 14.93 -27.65 16.04
N ASP A 357 15.75 -26.87 15.32
CA ASP A 357 15.73 -26.78 13.86
C ASP A 357 16.06 -28.12 13.19
N GLU A 358 17.00 -28.90 13.74
CA GLU A 358 17.31 -30.25 13.22
C GLU A 358 16.14 -31.21 13.43
N SER A 359 15.40 -31.06 14.53
CA SER A 359 14.18 -31.83 14.79
C SER A 359 13.05 -31.45 13.83
N GLN A 360 12.91 -30.14 13.51
CA GLN A 360 11.99 -29.68 12.46
C GLN A 360 12.35 -30.28 11.11
N LYS A 361 13.62 -30.22 10.72
CA LYS A 361 14.16 -30.75 9.47
C LYS A 361 13.91 -32.25 9.34
N THR A 362 14.07 -33.00 10.43
CA THR A 362 13.80 -34.45 10.49
C THR A 362 12.33 -34.76 10.22
N ILE A 363 11.41 -33.98 10.80
CA ILE A 363 9.96 -34.18 10.63
C ILE A 363 9.48 -33.69 9.26
N SER A 364 10.05 -32.60 8.74
CA SER A 364 9.61 -31.95 7.51
C SER A 364 10.24 -32.52 6.24
N GLN A 365 11.18 -33.46 6.36
CA GLN A 365 11.90 -34.02 5.22
C GLN A 365 10.94 -34.78 4.28
N ASP A 366 10.84 -34.29 3.04
CA ASP A 366 10.05 -34.95 2.00
C ASP A 366 10.82 -36.14 1.37
N ARG A 367 10.13 -36.93 0.55
CA ARG A 367 10.73 -38.07 -0.18
C ARG A 367 11.82 -37.66 -1.18
N LEU A 368 11.97 -36.36 -1.45
CA LEU A 368 12.97 -35.77 -2.36
C LEU A 368 14.13 -35.13 -1.58
N GLY A 369 14.17 -35.29 -0.26
CA GLY A 369 15.23 -34.74 0.61
C GLY A 369 15.12 -33.24 0.87
N ARG A 370 14.00 -32.59 0.53
CA ARG A 370 13.76 -31.18 0.87
C ARG A 370 13.20 -31.09 2.28
N SER A 371 13.75 -30.17 3.07
CA SER A 371 13.33 -29.89 4.43
C SER A 371 12.85 -28.46 4.54
N VAL A 372 11.83 -28.23 5.35
CA VAL A 372 11.33 -26.90 5.69
C VAL A 372 11.60 -26.65 7.17
N ILE A 373 12.34 -25.58 7.46
CA ILE A 373 12.59 -25.11 8.82
C ILE A 373 11.85 -23.79 8.95
N LEU A 374 10.94 -23.71 9.91
CA LEU A 374 10.13 -22.53 10.16
C LEU A 374 10.78 -21.73 11.31
N ALA A 375 10.84 -20.41 11.17
CA ALA A 375 11.37 -19.54 12.22
C ALA A 375 10.46 -19.49 13.47
N TYR A 376 11.03 -19.14 14.62
CA TYR A 376 10.26 -18.88 15.84
C TYR A 376 9.87 -17.41 15.87
N LEU A 377 8.59 -17.12 15.65
CA LEU A 377 8.10 -15.77 15.44
C LEU A 377 7.96 -15.01 16.76
N VAL A 378 8.57 -13.82 16.86
CA VAL A 378 8.43 -12.92 18.02
C VAL A 378 7.31 -11.90 17.78
N ALA A 379 6.43 -11.75 18.76
CA ALA A 379 5.32 -10.81 18.69
C ALA A 379 5.75 -9.37 18.99
N ASN A 380 5.05 -8.41 18.37
CA ASN A 380 5.30 -6.98 18.46
C ASN A 380 4.32 -6.30 19.42
N LEU A 381 4.85 -5.46 20.32
CA LEU A 381 4.08 -4.66 21.29
C LEU A 381 2.93 -3.86 20.67
N THR A 382 3.17 -3.28 19.50
CA THR A 382 2.25 -2.32 18.86
C THR A 382 1.13 -2.99 18.06
N ARG A 383 1.17 -4.31 17.89
CA ARG A 383 0.25 -5.07 17.03
C ARG A 383 -0.10 -6.43 17.63
N TRP A 384 -1.13 -6.49 18.45
CA TRP A 384 -1.44 -7.70 19.21
C TRP A 384 -1.79 -8.94 18.36
N THR A 385 -2.27 -8.78 17.12
CA THR A 385 -2.52 -9.91 16.21
C THR A 385 -1.26 -10.72 15.92
N THR A 386 -0.08 -10.10 16.08
CA THR A 386 1.20 -10.81 15.98
C THR A 386 1.40 -11.81 17.12
N HIS A 387 0.81 -11.61 18.29
CA HIS A 387 0.79 -12.62 19.36
C HIS A 387 0.02 -13.86 18.91
N PHE A 388 -1.14 -13.69 18.28
CA PHE A 388 -1.89 -14.83 17.73
C PHE A 388 -1.06 -15.59 16.69
N VAL A 389 -0.39 -14.90 15.77
CA VAL A 389 0.47 -15.53 14.74
C VAL A 389 1.66 -16.24 15.37
N ALA A 390 2.32 -15.61 16.35
CA ALA A 390 3.43 -16.20 17.09
C ALA A 390 3.01 -17.47 17.87
N PHE A 391 1.87 -17.41 18.56
CA PHE A 391 1.31 -18.55 19.28
C PHE A 391 0.85 -19.66 18.34
N ALA A 392 0.24 -19.33 17.21
CA ALA A 392 -0.16 -20.30 16.20
C ALA A 392 1.07 -21.00 15.60
N ARG A 393 2.15 -20.25 15.31
CA ARG A 393 3.43 -20.84 14.88
C ARG A 393 4.00 -21.77 15.94
N LEU A 394 4.07 -21.32 17.19
CA LEU A 394 4.57 -22.14 18.30
C LEU A 394 3.78 -23.44 18.43
N PHE A 395 2.46 -23.37 18.31
CA PHE A 395 1.58 -24.54 18.34
C PHE A 395 1.81 -25.49 17.16
N LEU A 396 2.06 -24.97 15.95
CA LEU A 396 2.45 -25.79 14.79
C LEU A 396 3.79 -26.51 15.02
N LEU A 397 4.72 -25.88 15.74
CA LEU A 397 6.04 -26.42 16.06
C LEU A 397 6.06 -27.35 17.29
N ARG A 398 4.90 -27.63 17.90
CA ARG A 398 4.78 -28.53 19.06
C ARG A 398 5.46 -29.88 18.84
N SER A 399 5.13 -30.58 17.76
CA SER A 399 5.66 -31.95 17.54
C SER A 399 7.19 -31.97 17.37
N PRO A 400 7.81 -31.08 16.56
CA PRO A 400 9.26 -30.91 16.55
C PRO A 400 9.89 -30.59 17.90
N LEU A 401 9.29 -29.68 18.67
CA LEU A 401 9.80 -29.30 20.00
C LEU A 401 9.76 -30.48 20.97
N GLN A 402 8.65 -31.22 21.01
CA GLN A 402 8.49 -32.40 21.86
C GLN A 402 9.46 -33.53 21.48
N LEU A 403 9.69 -33.74 20.18
CA LEU A 403 10.65 -34.73 19.71
C LEU A 403 12.08 -34.36 20.13
N ALA A 404 12.46 -33.09 19.98
CA ALA A 404 13.78 -32.59 20.36
C ALA A 404 14.05 -32.78 21.85
N VAL A 405 13.07 -32.44 22.71
CA VAL A 405 13.19 -32.63 24.16
C VAL A 405 13.30 -34.12 24.49
N LEU A 406 12.47 -34.98 23.87
CA LEU A 406 12.50 -36.41 24.14
C LEU A 406 13.83 -37.08 23.73
N GLN A 407 14.45 -36.65 22.63
CA GLN A 407 15.69 -37.25 22.11
C GLN A 407 16.96 -36.62 22.68
N SER A 408 16.93 -35.31 22.93
CA SER A 408 18.13 -34.49 23.13
C SER A 408 18.08 -33.61 24.38
N ARG A 409 17.26 -33.94 25.39
CA ARG A 409 17.13 -33.15 26.63
C ARG A 409 18.46 -32.78 27.27
N SER A 410 19.36 -33.76 27.41
CA SER A 410 20.70 -33.54 27.99
C SER A 410 21.56 -32.60 27.14
N ALA A 411 21.45 -32.70 25.81
CA ALA A 411 22.15 -31.84 24.88
C ALA A 411 21.58 -30.40 24.87
N ILE A 412 20.26 -30.24 25.04
CA ILE A 412 19.61 -28.92 25.18
C ILE A 412 20.13 -28.22 26.44
N ILE A 413 20.12 -28.91 27.59
CA ILE A 413 20.61 -28.37 28.86
C ILE A 413 22.11 -28.02 28.74
N ALA A 414 22.92 -28.90 28.15
CA ALA A 414 24.35 -28.63 27.95
C ALA A 414 24.59 -27.46 26.99
N ALA A 415 23.75 -27.30 25.95
CA ALA A 415 23.85 -26.20 24.99
C ALA A 415 23.50 -24.83 25.60
N GLU A 416 22.58 -24.79 26.57
CA GLU A 416 22.22 -23.59 27.30
C GLU A 416 23.24 -23.21 28.37
N VAL A 417 23.66 -24.17 29.20
CA VAL A 417 24.65 -23.93 30.26
C VAL A 417 26.02 -23.57 29.65
N GLY A 418 26.39 -24.19 28.54
CA GLY A 418 27.64 -23.91 27.84
C GLY A 418 28.87 -24.03 28.76
N ALA A 419 29.69 -22.98 28.80
CA ALA A 419 30.86 -22.90 29.67
C ALA A 419 30.57 -22.18 31.01
N ALA A 420 29.32 -21.81 31.30
CA ALA A 420 28.96 -21.10 32.52
C ALA A 420 29.17 -22.02 33.74
N THR A 421 29.87 -21.53 34.74
CA THR A 421 30.14 -22.24 36.00
C THR A 421 29.52 -21.50 37.17
N SER A 422 29.48 -22.13 38.35
CA SER A 422 28.95 -21.58 39.60
C SER A 422 27.42 -21.33 39.60
N THR A 423 26.95 -20.27 40.25
CA THR A 423 25.52 -19.95 40.44
C THR A 423 24.79 -19.67 39.12
N GLU A 424 25.48 -19.08 38.14
CA GLU A 424 24.87 -18.79 36.83
C GLU A 424 24.65 -20.06 36.01
N GLY A 425 25.59 -21.02 36.06
CA GLY A 425 25.41 -22.33 35.42
C GLY A 425 24.25 -23.14 36.03
N GLN A 426 24.01 -23.00 37.35
CA GLN A 426 22.86 -23.61 38.01
C GLN A 426 21.55 -22.96 37.57
N ARG A 427 21.49 -21.63 37.50
CA ARG A 427 20.32 -20.88 37.04
C ARG A 427 19.94 -21.25 35.60
N LEU A 428 20.90 -21.26 34.67
CA LEU A 428 20.69 -21.63 33.28
C LEU A 428 20.22 -23.09 33.14
N LYS A 429 20.73 -23.98 33.98
CA LYS A 429 20.28 -25.38 34.00
C LYS A 429 18.83 -25.49 34.47
N GLU A 430 18.46 -24.78 35.52
CA GLU A 430 17.08 -24.75 36.04
C GLU A 430 16.11 -24.14 35.02
N ASP A 431 16.52 -23.06 34.34
CA ASP A 431 15.75 -22.43 33.26
C ASP A 431 15.55 -23.41 32.07
N ALA A 432 16.61 -24.08 31.61
CA ALA A 432 16.55 -25.11 30.57
C ALA A 432 15.59 -26.26 30.93
N GLU A 433 15.70 -26.77 32.16
CA GLU A 433 14.88 -27.87 32.66
C GLU A 433 13.41 -27.47 32.74
N ARG A 434 13.15 -26.22 33.15
CA ARG A 434 11.81 -25.64 33.21
C ARG A 434 11.17 -25.52 31.82
N PHE A 435 11.90 -25.01 30.82
CA PHE A 435 11.37 -24.91 29.45
C PHE A 435 11.19 -26.29 28.80
N CYS A 436 12.09 -27.24 29.05
CA CYS A 436 11.90 -28.63 28.62
C CYS A 436 10.64 -29.25 29.24
N ALA A 437 10.42 -29.04 30.55
CA ALA A 437 9.21 -29.50 31.22
C ALA A 437 7.94 -28.84 30.67
N LEU A 438 7.98 -27.55 30.34
CA LEU A 438 6.88 -26.82 29.71
C LEU A 438 6.54 -27.38 28.32
N ILE A 439 7.55 -27.75 27.51
CA ILE A 439 7.36 -28.37 26.19
C ILE A 439 6.74 -29.77 26.31
N GLU A 440 7.09 -30.54 27.35
CA GLU A 440 6.50 -31.86 27.61
C GLU A 440 5.08 -31.77 28.18
N ASP A 441 4.73 -30.67 28.85
CA ASP A 441 3.43 -30.51 29.49
C ASP A 441 2.28 -30.44 28.48
N GLY A 442 1.44 -31.47 28.49
CA GLY A 442 0.22 -31.51 27.67
C GLY A 442 -0.80 -30.45 28.07
N SER A 443 -0.81 -30.00 29.33
CA SER A 443 -1.75 -29.00 29.83
C SER A 443 -1.48 -27.62 29.22
N PHE A 444 -0.20 -27.22 29.12
CA PHE A 444 0.22 -26.02 28.40
C PHE A 444 -0.26 -26.01 26.94
N TRP A 445 -0.05 -27.10 26.19
CA TRP A 445 -0.44 -27.15 24.78
C TRP A 445 -1.97 -27.14 24.57
N ASN A 446 -2.72 -27.86 25.41
CA ASN A 446 -4.18 -27.83 25.37
C ASN A 446 -4.72 -26.44 25.74
N GLY A 447 -4.10 -25.79 26.73
CA GLY A 447 -4.38 -24.42 27.08
C GLY A 447 -4.08 -23.43 25.94
N LEU A 448 -2.94 -23.59 25.26
CA LEU A 448 -2.56 -22.76 24.12
C LEU A 448 -3.54 -22.92 22.95
N GLU A 449 -4.03 -24.15 22.70
CA GLU A 449 -5.07 -24.41 21.71
C GLU A 449 -6.39 -23.70 22.06
N ALA A 450 -6.80 -23.73 23.33
CA ALA A 450 -7.98 -23.01 23.80
C ALA A 450 -7.85 -21.49 23.62
N VAL A 451 -6.71 -20.92 24.04
CA VAL A 451 -6.40 -19.50 23.85
C VAL A 451 -6.45 -19.13 22.36
N LEU A 452 -5.83 -19.92 21.48
CA LEU A 452 -5.90 -19.69 20.04
C LEU A 452 -7.35 -19.72 19.52
N GLY A 453 -8.18 -20.65 20.01
CA GLY A 453 -9.59 -20.74 19.65
C GLY A 453 -10.44 -19.53 20.06
N ASP A 454 -10.07 -18.87 21.15
CA ASP A 454 -10.75 -17.65 21.62
C ASP A 454 -10.24 -16.38 20.93
N LEU A 455 -8.95 -16.34 20.58
CA LEU A 455 -8.32 -15.22 19.89
C LEU A 455 -8.61 -15.17 18.39
N GLU A 456 -8.81 -16.32 17.74
CA GLU A 456 -9.09 -16.42 16.30
C GLU A 456 -10.27 -15.52 15.85
N PRO A 457 -11.47 -15.59 16.45
CA PRO A 457 -12.60 -14.75 16.01
C PRO A 457 -12.35 -13.25 16.21
N ILE A 458 -11.59 -12.88 17.24
CA ILE A 458 -11.19 -11.48 17.48
C ILE A 458 -10.21 -11.02 16.39
N CYS A 459 -9.24 -11.85 16.00
CA CYS A 459 -8.31 -11.57 14.91
C CYS A 459 -9.02 -11.46 13.55
N LEU A 460 -10.04 -12.29 13.32
CA LEU A 460 -10.84 -12.24 12.09
C LEU A 460 -11.64 -10.94 12.01
N ALA A 461 -12.33 -10.56 13.09
CA ALA A 461 -13.05 -9.30 13.18
C ALA A 461 -12.13 -8.10 12.95
N THR A 462 -10.97 -8.11 13.57
CA THR A 462 -9.88 -7.13 13.38
C THR A 462 -9.54 -6.92 11.90
N ASN A 463 -9.23 -8.02 11.20
CA ASN A 463 -8.83 -8.00 9.80
C ASN A 463 -9.94 -7.54 8.84
N ILE A 464 -11.19 -7.88 9.17
CA ILE A 464 -12.36 -7.36 8.45
C ILE A 464 -12.42 -5.86 8.65
N ASN A 465 -12.36 -5.38 9.89
CA ASN A 465 -12.59 -3.98 10.23
C ASN A 465 -11.49 -3.03 9.76
N GLN A 466 -10.26 -3.49 9.55
CA GLN A 466 -9.15 -2.71 8.96
C GLN A 466 -9.26 -2.50 7.43
N LYS A 467 -10.26 -3.06 6.74
CA LYS A 467 -10.42 -2.89 5.29
C LYS A 467 -10.91 -1.48 4.93
N ASP A 468 -10.43 -0.93 3.82
CA ASP A 468 -10.97 0.35 3.30
C ASP A 468 -12.44 0.28 2.88
N SER A 469 -12.87 -0.91 2.51
CA SER A 469 -14.26 -1.20 2.17
C SER A 469 -15.04 -1.82 3.33
N THR A 470 -14.57 -1.69 4.57
CA THR A 470 -15.35 -2.12 5.74
C THR A 470 -16.60 -1.27 5.80
N ARG A 471 -17.74 -1.94 5.73
CA ARG A 471 -19.06 -1.32 5.87
C ARG A 471 -19.61 -1.54 7.27
N LEU A 472 -20.55 -0.70 7.68
CA LEU A 472 -21.17 -0.78 9.01
C LEU A 472 -21.93 -2.10 9.25
N ASP A 473 -22.50 -2.72 8.21
CA ASP A 473 -23.15 -4.04 8.32
C ASP A 473 -22.14 -5.13 8.69
N GLN A 474 -20.96 -5.10 8.08
CA GLN A 474 -19.87 -6.03 8.39
C GLN A 474 -19.34 -5.84 9.80
N VAL A 475 -19.23 -4.58 10.26
CA VAL A 475 -18.85 -4.27 11.65
C VAL A 475 -19.83 -4.93 12.62
N LEU A 476 -21.14 -4.74 12.43
CA LEU A 476 -22.17 -5.33 13.29
C LEU A 476 -22.12 -6.87 13.30
N LEU A 477 -21.96 -7.49 12.13
CA LEU A 477 -21.83 -8.94 12.02
C LEU A 477 -20.57 -9.47 12.71
N THR A 478 -19.44 -8.75 12.65
CA THR A 478 -18.23 -9.16 13.37
C THR A 478 -18.38 -9.09 14.88
N ILE A 479 -19.07 -8.06 15.40
CA ILE A 479 -19.39 -7.94 16.83
C ILE A 479 -20.34 -9.06 17.26
N ALA A 480 -21.37 -9.33 16.47
CA ALA A 480 -22.31 -10.42 16.71
C ALA A 480 -21.61 -11.78 16.73
N GLY A 481 -20.67 -12.03 15.81
CA GLY A 481 -19.87 -13.26 15.77
C GLY A 481 -19.01 -13.46 17.03
N ILE A 482 -18.33 -12.41 17.50
CA ILE A 482 -17.58 -12.45 18.76
C ILE A 482 -18.53 -12.71 19.94
N PHE A 483 -19.66 -12.01 19.98
CA PHE A 483 -20.67 -12.17 21.04
C PHE A 483 -21.18 -13.61 21.14
N LEU A 484 -21.56 -14.21 20.01
CA LEU A 484 -22.06 -15.59 19.97
C LEU A 484 -20.98 -16.59 20.39
N ARG A 485 -19.72 -16.38 19.99
CA ARG A 485 -18.60 -17.24 20.44
C ARG A 485 -18.42 -17.20 21.95
N PHE A 486 -18.38 -16.01 22.55
CA PHE A 486 -18.21 -15.88 24.00
C PHE A 486 -19.47 -16.27 24.78
N ALA A 487 -20.65 -16.19 24.17
CA ALA A 487 -21.88 -16.71 24.77
C ALA A 487 -21.86 -18.25 24.94
N ASP A 488 -21.16 -18.95 24.05
CA ASP A 488 -20.96 -20.40 24.09
C ASP A 488 -19.64 -20.80 24.80
N HIS A 489 -18.96 -19.87 25.47
CA HIS A 489 -17.70 -20.13 26.16
C HIS A 489 -17.91 -21.08 27.38
N PRO A 490 -17.01 -22.06 27.60
CA PRO A 490 -17.16 -23.03 28.68
C PRO A 490 -17.05 -22.40 30.07
N GLU A 491 -16.15 -21.41 30.24
CA GLU A 491 -15.99 -20.70 31.51
C GLU A 491 -17.06 -19.61 31.69
N PRO A 492 -17.89 -19.69 32.76
CA PRO A 492 -19.00 -18.77 32.97
C PRO A 492 -18.55 -17.34 33.33
N GLU A 493 -17.43 -17.19 34.03
CA GLU A 493 -16.88 -15.88 34.40
C GLU A 493 -16.40 -15.11 33.17
N VAL A 494 -15.65 -15.78 32.29
CA VAL A 494 -15.18 -15.24 31.01
C VAL A 494 -16.37 -14.87 30.13
N LYS A 495 -17.36 -15.76 30.01
CA LYS A 495 -18.62 -15.49 29.31
C LYS A 495 -19.29 -14.22 29.83
N GLN A 496 -19.57 -14.14 31.13
CA GLN A 496 -20.31 -13.02 31.70
C GLN A 496 -19.57 -11.69 31.50
N ALA A 497 -18.27 -11.65 31.76
CA ALA A 497 -17.49 -10.44 31.64
C ALA A 497 -17.34 -9.98 30.19
N MET A 498 -17.06 -10.90 29.25
CA MET A 498 -16.90 -10.56 27.84
C MET A 498 -18.21 -10.09 27.22
N LEU A 499 -19.34 -10.73 27.53
CA LEU A 499 -20.66 -10.28 27.06
C LEU A 499 -20.99 -8.88 27.60
N LEU A 500 -20.76 -8.62 28.90
CA LEU A 500 -21.00 -7.30 29.50
C LEU A 500 -20.18 -6.20 28.80
N ARG A 501 -18.91 -6.48 28.48
CA ARG A 501 -18.00 -5.54 27.83
C ARG A 501 -18.38 -5.28 26.38
N LEU A 502 -18.78 -6.32 25.64
CA LEU A 502 -19.29 -6.19 24.27
C LEU A 502 -20.58 -5.36 24.22
N GLU A 503 -21.50 -5.61 25.16
CA GLU A 503 -22.75 -4.85 25.29
C GLU A 503 -22.50 -3.37 25.64
N LYS A 504 -21.53 -3.09 26.51
CA LYS A 504 -21.11 -1.72 26.83
C LYS A 504 -20.62 -0.98 25.56
N ARG A 505 -19.77 -1.62 24.76
CA ARG A 505 -19.28 -1.04 23.49
C ARG A 505 -20.40 -0.81 22.49
N TRP A 506 -21.32 -1.78 22.39
CA TRP A 506 -22.47 -1.68 21.51
C TRP A 506 -23.43 -0.56 21.94
N LYS A 507 -23.63 -0.35 23.24
CA LYS A 507 -24.43 0.75 23.80
C LYS A 507 -23.87 2.14 23.44
N ASP A 508 -22.54 2.27 23.41
CA ASP A 508 -21.86 3.52 23.08
C ASP A 508 -21.98 3.92 21.59
N CYS A 509 -22.49 3.02 20.74
CA CYS A 509 -22.56 3.22 19.30
C CYS A 509 -23.87 3.87 18.86
N ASP A 510 -23.85 4.51 17.69
CA ASP A 510 -25.06 4.95 16.99
C ASP A 510 -25.78 3.74 16.35
N GLN A 511 -26.35 2.90 17.20
CA GLN A 511 -26.88 1.57 16.86
C GLN A 511 -27.86 1.60 15.68
N ILE A 512 -28.65 2.66 15.54
CA ILE A 512 -29.64 2.82 14.46
C ILE A 512 -28.96 2.73 13.09
N VAL A 513 -27.80 3.39 12.91
CA VAL A 513 -27.08 3.39 11.63
C VAL A 513 -26.54 2.00 11.30
N PHE A 514 -25.99 1.28 12.29
CA PHE A 514 -25.48 -0.09 12.11
C PHE A 514 -26.60 -1.09 11.79
N ILE A 515 -27.73 -1.00 12.51
CA ILE A 515 -28.90 -1.85 12.27
C ILE A 515 -29.46 -1.59 10.87
N LEU A 516 -29.63 -0.33 10.48
CA LEU A 516 -30.13 0.02 9.15
C LEU A 516 -29.16 -0.40 8.04
N ALA A 517 -27.85 -0.26 8.23
CA ALA A 517 -26.88 -0.76 7.27
C ALA A 517 -27.04 -2.26 7.01
N LEU A 518 -27.31 -3.06 8.06
CA LEU A 518 -27.57 -4.49 7.92
C LEU A 518 -28.93 -4.79 7.28
N VAL A 519 -29.98 -4.05 7.63
CA VAL A 519 -31.32 -4.21 7.02
C VAL A 519 -31.33 -3.83 5.53
N LEU A 520 -30.58 -2.78 5.17
CA LEU A 520 -30.42 -2.30 3.79
C LEU A 520 -29.45 -3.17 2.96
N ASN A 521 -28.83 -4.19 3.58
CA ASN A 521 -28.12 -5.23 2.85
C ASN A 521 -29.14 -6.28 2.34
N PRO A 522 -29.37 -6.41 1.02
CA PRO A 522 -30.39 -7.29 0.43
C PRO A 522 -30.14 -8.78 0.62
N PHE A 523 -28.94 -9.19 1.02
CA PHE A 523 -28.63 -10.58 1.30
C PHE A 523 -28.95 -11.00 2.74
N GLU A 524 -28.88 -10.06 3.68
CA GLU A 524 -28.97 -10.34 5.12
C GLU A 524 -30.35 -9.93 5.69
N LYS A 525 -30.86 -8.76 5.29
CA LYS A 525 -32.21 -8.24 5.63
C LYS A 525 -32.58 -8.43 7.12
N LEU A 526 -33.83 -8.82 7.40
CA LEU A 526 -34.34 -9.09 8.74
C LEU A 526 -34.00 -10.50 9.23
N SER A 527 -33.57 -11.41 8.34
CA SER A 527 -33.31 -12.81 8.67
C SER A 527 -32.16 -13.02 9.65
N CYS A 528 -31.23 -12.06 9.74
CA CYS A 528 -30.03 -12.19 10.58
C CYS A 528 -30.28 -11.84 12.03
N PHE A 529 -31.43 -11.25 12.35
CA PHE A 529 -31.82 -10.93 13.72
C PHE A 529 -32.61 -12.09 14.33
N GLY A 530 -32.33 -12.37 15.60
CA GLY A 530 -33.05 -13.37 16.37
C GLY A 530 -34.54 -13.00 16.56
N PRO A 531 -35.40 -13.99 16.85
CA PRO A 531 -36.84 -13.78 17.03
C PRO A 531 -37.16 -12.78 18.15
N ASN A 532 -36.26 -12.63 19.12
CA ASN A 532 -36.40 -11.72 20.26
C ASN A 532 -36.07 -10.26 19.92
N ALA A 533 -35.46 -9.98 18.76
CA ALA A 533 -35.11 -8.62 18.35
C ALA A 533 -36.36 -7.73 18.20
N ASN A 534 -37.53 -8.35 17.94
CA ASN A 534 -38.81 -7.67 17.71
C ASN A 534 -38.67 -6.53 16.69
N LEU A 535 -37.79 -6.70 15.70
CA LEU A 535 -37.57 -5.77 14.59
C LEU A 535 -38.60 -6.09 13.51
N ASN A 536 -39.74 -5.42 13.58
CA ASN A 536 -40.74 -5.49 12.52
C ASN A 536 -40.48 -4.40 11.45
N GLN A 537 -41.17 -4.52 10.32
CA GLN A 537 -41.07 -3.58 9.19
C GLN A 537 -41.32 -2.13 9.64
N LEU A 538 -42.29 -1.92 10.53
CA LEU A 538 -42.66 -0.60 11.05
C LEU A 538 -41.56 0.04 11.92
N LYS A 539 -40.88 -0.73 12.78
CA LYS A 539 -39.76 -0.23 13.58
C LYS A 539 -38.56 0.11 12.70
N CYS A 540 -38.26 -0.73 11.71
CA CYS A 540 -37.18 -0.45 10.76
C CYS A 540 -37.50 0.79 9.91
N LEU A 541 -38.76 0.97 9.53
CA LEU A 541 -39.21 2.19 8.85
C LEU A 541 -39.06 3.43 9.73
N ASN A 542 -39.42 3.35 11.02
CA ASN A 542 -39.21 4.44 11.96
C ASN A 542 -37.72 4.79 12.09
N PHE A 543 -36.84 3.78 12.20
CA PHE A 543 -35.39 4.00 12.21
C PHE A 543 -34.92 4.71 10.95
N LEU A 544 -35.39 4.25 9.78
CA LEU A 544 -35.05 4.84 8.50
C LEU A 544 -35.45 6.31 8.43
N ILE A 545 -36.69 6.64 8.81
CA ILE A 545 -37.21 8.01 8.80
C ILE A 545 -36.42 8.91 9.76
N LEU A 546 -36.13 8.41 10.97
CA LEU A 546 -35.35 9.17 11.95
C LEU A 546 -33.95 9.50 11.42
N LEU A 547 -33.27 8.52 10.82
CA LEU A 547 -31.94 8.72 10.25
C LEU A 547 -31.98 9.60 8.98
N TYR A 548 -33.01 9.43 8.14
CA TYR A 548 -33.20 10.22 6.93
C TYR A 548 -33.43 11.70 7.27
N ARG A 549 -34.33 11.99 8.22
CA ARG A 549 -34.57 13.36 8.71
C ARG A 549 -33.30 13.97 9.29
N ARG A 550 -32.60 13.22 10.15
CA ARG A 550 -31.33 13.67 10.75
C ARG A 550 -30.31 14.10 9.69
N MET A 551 -30.11 13.29 8.64
CA MET A 551 -29.20 13.65 7.55
C MET A 551 -29.74 14.77 6.66
N SER A 552 -31.07 14.88 6.51
CA SER A 552 -31.73 15.90 5.70
C SER A 552 -31.78 17.29 6.36
N ASP A 553 -31.63 17.36 7.69
CA ASP A 553 -31.57 18.61 8.47
C ASP A 553 -30.22 19.34 8.36
N ARG A 554 -29.37 18.90 7.43
CA ARG A 554 -28.10 19.52 7.11
C ARG A 554 -28.31 20.94 6.55
N PRO A 555 -27.51 21.94 6.97
CA PRO A 555 -27.72 23.35 6.59
C PRO A 555 -27.59 23.67 5.09
N ASP A 556 -26.85 22.85 4.33
CA ASP A 556 -26.66 23.00 2.89
C ASP A 556 -27.78 22.34 2.06
N ASN A 557 -28.73 21.67 2.71
CA ASN A 557 -29.90 21.13 2.03
C ASN A 557 -30.83 22.29 1.59
N LEU A 558 -30.93 22.48 0.28
CA LEU A 558 -31.75 23.53 -0.33
C LEU A 558 -33.24 23.17 -0.40
N ASP A 559 -33.62 21.95 -0.04
CA ASP A 559 -35.00 21.48 -0.12
C ASP A 559 -35.91 22.16 0.92
N THR A 560 -37.05 22.65 0.42
CA THR A 560 -38.12 23.15 1.28
C THR A 560 -38.64 22.05 2.21
N PRO A 561 -39.19 22.38 3.39
CA PRO A 561 -39.79 21.38 4.28
C PRO A 561 -40.86 20.52 3.61
N MET A 562 -41.56 21.07 2.61
CA MET A 562 -42.55 20.35 1.82
C MET A 562 -41.90 19.32 0.88
N GLN A 563 -40.82 19.69 0.19
CA GLN A 563 -40.03 18.76 -0.64
C GLN A 563 -39.44 17.64 0.21
N ARG A 564 -38.84 17.96 1.36
CA ARG A 564 -38.30 16.95 2.29
C ARG A 564 -39.35 15.93 2.74
N LYS A 565 -40.59 16.37 2.99
CA LYS A 565 -41.71 15.49 3.34
C LYS A 565 -42.14 14.58 2.17
N VAL A 566 -42.06 15.07 0.93
CA VAL A 566 -42.31 14.28 -0.29
C VAL A 566 -41.23 13.20 -0.44
N HIS A 567 -39.95 13.56 -0.32
CA HIS A 567 -38.84 12.60 -0.39
C HIS A 567 -38.93 11.56 0.73
N GLU A 568 -39.23 11.97 1.97
CA GLU A 568 -39.45 11.05 3.10
C GLU A 568 -40.58 10.04 2.81
N THR A 569 -41.69 10.51 2.22
CA THR A 569 -42.82 9.64 1.86
C THR A 569 -42.42 8.65 0.76
N ALA A 570 -41.64 9.10 -0.22
CA ALA A 570 -41.12 8.26 -1.29
C ALA A 570 -40.16 7.18 -0.75
N VAL A 571 -39.19 7.55 0.10
CA VAL A 571 -38.25 6.63 0.76
C VAL A 571 -39.01 5.60 1.60
N SER A 572 -40.01 6.05 2.36
CA SER A 572 -40.82 5.18 3.21
C SER A 572 -41.57 4.11 2.40
N LYS A 573 -42.21 4.54 1.30
CA LYS A 573 -42.94 3.64 0.38
C LYS A 573 -42.00 2.66 -0.30
N ALA A 574 -40.86 3.15 -0.78
CA ALA A 574 -39.82 2.34 -1.41
C ALA A 574 -39.24 1.29 -0.45
N PHE A 575 -39.02 1.65 0.82
CA PHE A 575 -38.42 0.76 1.81
C PHE A 575 -39.32 -0.42 2.15
N MET A 576 -40.62 -0.14 2.29
CA MET A 576 -41.64 -1.17 2.48
C MET A 576 -41.71 -2.14 1.28
N GLN A 577 -41.52 -1.65 0.06
CA GLN A 577 -41.45 -2.48 -1.16
C GLN A 577 -40.12 -3.25 -1.27
N TYR A 578 -39.03 -2.72 -0.74
CA TYR A 578 -37.72 -3.37 -0.80
C TYR A 578 -37.61 -4.56 0.15
N ILE A 579 -38.16 -4.45 1.37
CA ILE A 579 -38.12 -5.55 2.35
C ILE A 579 -38.72 -6.84 1.75
N SER A 580 -39.58 -6.75 0.73
CA SER A 580 -40.19 -7.88 0.03
C SER A 580 -39.44 -8.49 -1.20
N GLY A 581 -38.27 -8.02 -1.67
CA GLY A 581 -37.57 -8.57 -2.89
C GLY A 581 -36.04 -8.85 -2.80
N HIS A 582 -35.36 -9.52 -3.77
CA HIS A 582 -33.89 -9.86 -3.81
C HIS A 582 -33.29 -9.46 -5.20
N PRO A 583 -31.97 -9.16 -5.50
CA PRO A 583 -30.63 -9.58 -4.95
C PRO A 583 -29.54 -8.43 -4.74
N ASP A 584 -28.21 -8.66 -4.98
CA ASP A 584 -26.92 -7.85 -4.87
C ASP A 584 -26.86 -6.37 -4.38
N PRO A 585 -26.42 -6.03 -3.14
CA PRO A 585 -26.54 -4.72 -2.48
C PRO A 585 -26.24 -3.49 -3.32
N ILE A 586 -24.98 -3.26 -3.68
CA ILE A 586 -24.58 -1.99 -4.28
C ILE A 586 -25.02 -1.98 -5.74
N ARG A 587 -24.82 -3.08 -6.47
CA ARG A 587 -25.24 -3.16 -7.86
C ARG A 587 -26.76 -3.18 -8.03
N VAL A 588 -27.50 -3.61 -7.03
CA VAL A 588 -28.96 -3.62 -7.02
C VAL A 588 -29.47 -2.29 -6.56
N TRP A 589 -28.88 -1.63 -5.57
CA TRP A 589 -29.23 -0.24 -5.32
C TRP A 589 -28.85 0.68 -6.50
N GLU A 590 -27.70 0.49 -7.13
CA GLU A 590 -27.29 1.18 -8.36
C GLU A 590 -28.23 0.85 -9.53
N ALA A 591 -28.62 -0.41 -9.74
CA ALA A 591 -29.57 -0.80 -10.80
C ALA A 591 -31.00 -0.32 -10.50
N LEU A 592 -31.43 -0.32 -9.24
CA LEU A 592 -32.74 0.16 -8.79
C LEU A 592 -32.79 1.69 -8.74
N SER A 593 -31.64 2.39 -8.70
CA SER A 593 -31.58 3.86 -8.83
C SER A 593 -32.11 4.35 -10.18
N GLY A 594 -32.11 3.50 -11.20
CA GLY A 594 -32.73 3.77 -12.50
C GLY A 594 -34.27 3.79 -12.46
N SER A 595 -34.89 3.27 -11.39
CA SER A 595 -36.33 3.33 -11.17
C SER A 595 -36.70 4.60 -10.41
N SER A 596 -37.53 5.47 -11.01
CA SER A 596 -37.95 6.74 -10.42
C SER A 596 -38.55 6.62 -9.01
N HIS A 597 -39.17 5.48 -8.70
CA HIS A 597 -39.80 5.21 -7.40
C HIS A 597 -38.84 4.74 -6.31
N LEU A 598 -37.67 4.17 -6.66
CA LEU A 598 -36.70 3.61 -5.71
C LEU A 598 -35.41 4.44 -5.62
N ARG A 599 -35.26 5.45 -6.49
CA ARG A 599 -34.06 6.29 -6.58
C ARG A 599 -33.67 6.90 -5.24
N GLU A 600 -34.60 7.55 -4.55
CA GLU A 600 -34.34 8.24 -3.27
C GLU A 600 -33.86 7.27 -2.18
N LEU A 601 -34.51 6.10 -2.08
CA LEU A 601 -34.08 5.06 -1.14
C LEU A 601 -32.72 4.46 -1.54
N SER A 602 -32.47 4.30 -2.83
CA SER A 602 -31.22 3.73 -3.34
C SER A 602 -30.04 4.65 -3.05
N GLU A 603 -30.20 5.96 -3.30
CA GLU A 603 -29.19 6.98 -2.98
C GLU A 603 -28.93 7.03 -1.46
N PHE A 604 -29.98 6.94 -0.64
CA PHE A 604 -29.86 6.87 0.81
C PHE A 604 -29.17 5.59 1.30
N ALA A 605 -29.51 4.43 0.72
CA ALA A 605 -28.90 3.16 1.07
C ALA A 605 -27.42 3.10 0.68
N ILE A 606 -27.06 3.61 -0.51
CA ILE A 606 -25.66 3.75 -0.95
C ILE A 606 -24.90 4.66 0.00
N THR A 607 -25.50 5.79 0.41
CA THR A 607 -24.92 6.72 1.37
C THR A 607 -24.57 6.03 2.69
N ILE A 608 -25.50 5.26 3.27
CA ILE A 608 -25.26 4.51 4.51
C ILE A 608 -24.21 3.40 4.33
N LEU A 609 -24.28 2.64 3.24
CA LEU A 609 -23.36 1.53 2.98
C LEU A 609 -21.94 1.97 2.62
N ASN A 610 -21.76 3.23 2.19
CA ASN A 610 -20.46 3.83 1.94
C ASN A 610 -19.78 4.40 3.19
N ILE A 611 -20.45 4.37 4.35
CA ILE A 611 -19.83 4.80 5.61
C ILE A 611 -18.77 3.79 6.03
N VAL A 612 -17.53 4.28 6.18
CA VAL A 612 -16.37 3.50 6.64
C VAL A 612 -16.04 3.89 8.07
N ALA A 613 -16.25 2.99 9.02
CA ALA A 613 -15.94 3.22 10.43
C ALA A 613 -14.52 2.74 10.81
N ASN A 614 -13.51 3.15 10.04
CA ASN A 614 -12.11 2.95 10.40
C ASN A 614 -11.20 4.10 9.95
N GLN A 615 -9.97 4.12 10.47
CA GLN A 615 -8.92 5.08 10.13
C GLN A 615 -7.78 4.40 9.33
N ALA A 616 -8.03 3.25 8.71
CA ALA A 616 -6.98 2.48 8.02
C ALA A 616 -6.29 3.26 6.89
N GLY A 617 -6.98 4.27 6.33
CA GLY A 617 -6.40 5.25 5.40
C GLY A 617 -5.27 6.09 6.00
N CYS A 618 -5.46 6.53 7.25
CA CYS A 618 -4.45 7.28 7.99
C CYS A 618 -3.25 6.39 8.34
N GLU A 619 -3.47 5.18 8.83
CA GLU A 619 -2.40 4.22 9.16
C GLU A 619 -1.48 3.93 7.96
N ARG A 620 -2.07 3.70 6.77
CA ARG A 620 -1.26 3.50 5.55
C ARG A 620 -0.50 4.75 5.14
N THR A 621 -1.09 5.93 5.39
CA THR A 621 -0.36 7.17 5.20
C THR A 621 0.85 7.19 6.11
N PHE A 622 0.70 6.84 7.39
CA PHE A 622 1.82 6.77 8.33
C PHE A 622 2.90 5.78 7.92
N SER A 623 2.53 4.57 7.49
CA SER A 623 3.50 3.60 6.95
C SER A 623 4.29 4.17 5.78
N ARG A 624 3.65 4.91 4.88
CA ARG A 624 4.34 5.56 3.74
C ARG A 624 5.23 6.71 4.19
N THR A 625 4.74 7.57 5.08
CA THR A 625 5.48 8.75 5.55
C THR A 625 6.68 8.34 6.40
N LYS A 626 6.59 7.25 7.16
CA LYS A 626 7.70 6.65 7.91
C LYS A 626 8.87 6.26 7.01
N ILE A 627 8.59 5.49 5.95
CA ILE A 627 9.60 5.12 4.94
C ILE A 627 10.23 6.38 4.32
N GLU A 628 9.42 7.41 4.05
CA GLU A 628 9.90 8.66 3.48
C GLU A 628 10.77 9.47 4.47
N GLN A 629 10.48 9.41 5.76
CA GLN A 629 11.15 10.10 6.88
C GLN A 629 12.11 9.17 7.67
N GLY A 630 12.77 8.21 6.99
CA GLY A 630 13.83 7.38 7.60
C GLY A 630 15.03 8.18 8.12
N GLU A 631 16.00 7.55 8.79
CA GLU A 631 17.13 8.24 9.45
C GLU A 631 17.93 9.11 8.49
N ARG A 632 18.27 8.57 7.32
CA ARG A 632 19.00 9.31 6.27
C ARG A 632 18.18 10.46 5.67
N ARG A 633 16.85 10.48 5.85
CA ARG A 633 15.91 11.48 5.31
C ARG A 633 15.17 12.27 6.40
N GLY A 634 15.60 12.18 7.66
CA GLY A 634 14.91 12.79 8.81
C GLY A 634 14.80 14.32 8.77
N ARG A 635 15.56 15.00 7.91
CA ARG A 635 15.50 16.45 7.67
C ARG A 635 14.39 16.89 6.70
N LEU A 636 13.60 15.97 6.13
CA LEU A 636 12.46 16.36 5.30
C LEU A 636 11.41 17.09 6.16
N GLY A 637 10.93 18.24 5.71
CA GLY A 637 9.84 18.96 6.37
C GLY A 637 8.48 18.32 6.09
N LEU A 638 7.52 18.47 7.02
CA LEU A 638 6.20 17.83 6.95
C LEU A 638 5.45 18.14 5.65
N GLU A 639 5.51 19.39 5.18
CA GLU A 639 4.90 19.81 3.93
C GLU A 639 5.42 19.00 2.72
N LYS A 640 6.74 18.74 2.67
CA LYS A 640 7.35 17.95 1.59
C LYS A 640 6.95 16.49 1.69
N ILE A 641 6.84 15.95 2.91
CA ILE A 641 6.39 14.58 3.15
C ILE A 641 4.95 14.41 2.64
N GLY A 642 4.05 15.34 3.00
CA GLY A 642 2.66 15.33 2.52
C GLY A 642 2.57 15.35 1.00
N LYS A 643 3.35 16.21 0.33
CA LYS A 643 3.41 16.29 -1.15
C LYS A 643 3.89 14.98 -1.78
N ARG A 644 4.97 14.39 -1.26
CA ARG A 644 5.51 13.11 -1.76
C ARG A 644 4.50 11.99 -1.61
N SER A 645 3.88 11.90 -0.44
CA SER A 645 2.86 10.89 -0.14
C SER A 645 1.65 10.99 -1.06
N LYS A 646 1.18 12.21 -1.38
CA LYS A 646 0.12 12.46 -2.37
C LYS A 646 0.54 12.00 -3.78
N VAL A 647 1.71 12.42 -4.26
CA VAL A 647 2.23 12.06 -5.59
C VAL A 647 2.42 10.54 -5.71
N LYS A 648 3.00 9.90 -4.70
CA LYS A 648 3.18 8.45 -4.66
C LYS A 648 1.84 7.69 -4.70
N ALA A 649 0.83 8.18 -3.99
CA ALA A 649 -0.51 7.60 -4.02
C ALA A 649 -1.14 7.69 -5.43
N GLN A 650 -0.95 8.81 -6.12
CA GLN A 650 -1.45 9.00 -7.48
C GLN A 650 -0.73 8.11 -8.50
N ILE A 651 0.61 8.09 -8.49
CA ILE A 651 1.41 7.21 -9.37
C ILE A 651 0.99 5.75 -9.20
N HIS A 652 0.80 5.30 -7.97
CA HIS A 652 0.32 3.94 -7.69
C HIS A 652 -1.07 3.68 -8.29
N SER A 653 -1.98 4.65 -8.21
CA SER A 653 -3.31 4.57 -8.83
C SER A 653 -3.23 4.45 -10.35
N GLU A 654 -2.33 5.22 -10.98
CA GLU A 654 -2.09 5.19 -12.43
C GLU A 654 -1.53 3.85 -12.90
N HIS A 655 -0.50 3.34 -12.21
CA HIS A 655 0.07 2.02 -12.50
C HIS A 655 -0.96 0.89 -12.41
N VAL A 656 -1.86 0.99 -11.43
CA VAL A 656 -2.97 0.05 -11.28
C VAL A 656 -3.95 0.15 -12.46
N GLN A 657 -4.28 1.36 -12.91
CA GLN A 657 -5.15 1.58 -14.07
C GLN A 657 -4.50 1.10 -15.38
N GLN A 658 -3.19 1.26 -15.51
CA GLN A 658 -2.40 0.82 -16.67
C GLN A 658 -2.07 -0.68 -16.64
N GLY A 659 -2.41 -1.39 -15.56
CA GLY A 659 -2.14 -2.82 -15.38
C GLY A 659 -0.66 -3.15 -15.12
N LEU A 660 0.21 -2.16 -14.90
CA LEU A 660 1.62 -2.32 -14.51
C LEU A 660 1.72 -2.93 -13.12
N TYR A 661 0.86 -2.47 -12.22
CA TYR A 661 0.54 -3.20 -11.02
C TYR A 661 -0.80 -3.90 -11.19
N LYS A 662 -0.86 -5.14 -10.69
CA LYS A 662 -2.17 -5.76 -10.49
C LYS A 662 -2.94 -4.85 -9.53
N PRO A 663 -4.13 -4.33 -9.90
CA PRO A 663 -5.03 -3.75 -8.91
C PRO A 663 -5.06 -4.70 -7.74
N ARG A 664 -4.91 -4.16 -6.52
CA ARG A 664 -5.14 -4.94 -5.32
C ARG A 664 -6.53 -5.54 -5.53
N LYS A 665 -6.60 -6.85 -5.85
CA LYS A 665 -7.86 -7.48 -6.24
C LYS A 665 -8.84 -7.10 -5.15
N GLY A 666 -9.97 -6.47 -5.52
CA GLY A 666 -11.07 -6.29 -4.59
C GLY A 666 -11.26 -7.64 -3.93
N ARG A 667 -11.16 -7.68 -2.59
CA ARG A 667 -11.01 -8.93 -1.86
C ARG A 667 -12.12 -9.84 -2.36
N ASN A 668 -11.80 -10.81 -3.22
CA ASN A 668 -12.59 -11.99 -3.39
C ASN A 668 -12.31 -12.70 -2.08
N ASN A 669 -13.05 -12.24 -1.08
CA ASN A 669 -13.76 -13.09 -0.20
C ASN A 669 -14.49 -14.06 -1.15
N HIS A 670 -13.72 -15.06 -1.63
CA HIS A 670 -14.09 -16.47 -1.69
C HIS A 670 -14.34 -17.03 -3.10
N LYS A 671 -13.88 -18.27 -3.36
CA LYS A 671 -14.60 -19.24 -4.20
C LYS A 671 -15.60 -20.03 -3.31
N ALA A 672 -16.02 -19.45 -2.18
CA ALA A 672 -16.06 -20.00 -0.80
C ALA A 672 -14.73 -19.82 0.01
N THR A 673 -14.84 -19.83 1.34
CA THR A 673 -14.45 -18.69 2.18
C THR A 673 -12.97 -18.39 2.50
N LYS A 674 -12.00 -18.42 1.56
CA LYS A 674 -10.56 -18.21 1.88
C LYS A 674 -9.64 -17.62 0.79
N THR A 675 -8.98 -16.47 1.06
CA THR A 675 -7.53 -16.14 0.90
C THR A 675 -7.35 -14.64 1.21
N LEU A 676 -6.75 -14.32 2.36
CA LEU A 676 -6.66 -12.99 2.98
C LEU A 676 -5.64 -12.08 2.26
N LEU A 677 -5.93 -10.79 2.28
CA LEU A 677 -5.18 -9.75 1.56
C LEU A 677 -4.56 -8.75 2.55
N ALA A 678 -3.27 -8.95 2.76
CA ALA A 678 -2.22 -7.99 3.14
C ALA A 678 -2.62 -6.88 4.14
N VAL A 679 -2.28 -7.10 5.41
CA VAL A 679 -2.08 -6.08 6.44
C VAL A 679 -0.95 -5.12 5.98
N PRO A 680 -0.98 -3.81 6.28
CA PRO A 680 0.17 -2.92 6.10
C PRO A 680 1.41 -3.54 6.77
N ARG A 681 2.52 -3.62 6.05
CA ARG A 681 3.46 -4.74 6.12
C ARG A 681 4.28 -4.76 7.41
N TYR A 682 4.73 -5.95 7.82
CA TYR A 682 5.97 -6.11 8.61
C TYR A 682 7.14 -5.42 7.89
N ARG A 683 7.19 -5.46 6.55
CA ARG A 683 8.12 -4.70 5.68
C ARG A 683 8.15 -3.18 5.88
N ASP A 684 7.04 -2.56 6.27
CA ASP A 684 7.03 -1.12 6.58
C ASP A 684 7.65 -0.85 7.97
N LEU A 685 7.66 -1.87 8.85
CA LEU A 685 8.43 -1.91 10.10
C LEU A 685 9.87 -2.44 9.89
N LEU A 686 10.15 -3.21 8.84
CA LEU A 686 11.51 -3.63 8.45
C LEU A 686 12.36 -2.42 8.05
N ASP A 687 11.76 -1.48 7.31
CA ASP A 687 12.36 -0.17 7.04
C ASP A 687 12.40 0.72 8.30
N ASP A 688 11.52 0.49 9.30
CA ASP A 688 11.58 1.20 10.59
C ASP A 688 12.76 0.71 11.46
N GLN A 689 13.16 -0.57 11.37
CA GLN A 689 14.13 -1.17 12.30
C GLN A 689 15.58 -1.14 11.85
N ASN A 690 15.89 -1.07 10.55
CA ASN A 690 17.28 -0.87 10.08
C ASN A 690 17.92 0.46 10.55
N ASP A 691 17.10 1.31 11.16
CA ASP A 691 17.29 2.71 11.48
C ASP A 691 16.88 2.98 12.96
N GLU A 692 17.06 2.00 13.86
CA GLU A 692 16.93 2.14 15.33
C GLU A 692 18.12 1.47 16.02
N ASP A 693 18.67 2.16 17.03
CA ASP A 693 19.77 1.69 17.88
C ASP A 693 19.42 0.33 18.50
N SER A 694 20.40 -0.57 18.64
CA SER A 694 20.20 -1.95 19.12
C SER A 694 19.52 -2.01 20.51
N SER A 695 19.63 -0.93 21.29
CA SER A 695 18.99 -0.75 22.60
C SER A 695 17.51 -0.33 22.57
N GLU A 696 16.99 0.21 21.45
CA GLU A 696 15.57 0.55 21.26
C GLU A 696 14.80 -0.59 20.55
N ARG A 697 15.46 -1.36 19.68
CA ARG A 697 14.89 -2.57 19.04
C ARG A 697 14.35 -3.59 20.07
N GLY A 698 15.04 -3.75 21.20
CA GLY A 698 14.60 -4.62 22.31
C GLY A 698 13.33 -4.15 23.04
N ARG A 699 12.87 -2.91 22.82
CA ARG A 699 11.70 -2.34 23.50
C ARG A 699 10.38 -2.51 22.72
N ALA A 700 10.43 -2.91 21.44
CA ALA A 700 9.25 -3.06 20.57
C ALA A 700 8.80 -4.51 20.36
N LEU A 701 9.66 -5.48 20.69
CA LEU A 701 9.36 -6.91 20.68
C LEU A 701 9.15 -7.42 22.11
N VAL A 702 8.15 -8.27 22.32
CA VAL A 702 7.94 -8.88 23.64
C VAL A 702 8.80 -10.14 23.72
N SER A 703 10.04 -9.98 24.19
CA SER A 703 11.04 -11.05 24.32
C SER A 703 11.33 -11.41 25.77
N SER A 704 10.50 -11.04 26.74
CA SER A 704 10.71 -11.52 28.11
C SER A 704 9.40 -11.61 28.87
N ARG A 705 9.44 -12.39 29.95
CA ARG A 705 8.32 -12.58 30.87
C ARG A 705 7.95 -11.26 31.57
N GLU A 706 8.96 -10.48 31.94
CA GLU A 706 8.82 -9.13 32.49
C GLU A 706 8.30 -8.14 31.45
N GLY A 707 8.77 -8.24 30.20
CA GLY A 707 8.25 -7.49 29.07
C GLY A 707 6.77 -7.79 28.84
N TRP A 708 6.40 -9.08 28.82
CA TRP A 708 4.99 -9.50 28.70
C TRP A 708 4.14 -8.98 29.85
N ARG A 709 4.60 -9.07 31.10
CA ARG A 709 3.87 -8.53 32.26
C ARG A 709 3.73 -7.01 32.22
N THR A 710 4.77 -6.30 31.77
CA THR A 710 4.73 -4.85 31.58
C THR A 710 3.70 -4.48 30.50
N GLU A 711 3.67 -5.23 29.41
CA GLU A 711 2.70 -5.05 28.33
C GLU A 711 1.29 -5.41 28.75
N LEU A 712 1.11 -6.53 29.44
CA LEU A 712 -0.17 -6.94 29.98
C LEU A 712 -0.69 -5.90 31.00
N ALA A 713 0.17 -5.40 31.88
CA ALA A 713 -0.18 -4.34 32.83
C ALA A 713 -0.56 -3.04 32.12
N LYS A 714 0.14 -2.68 31.04
CA LYS A 714 -0.22 -1.56 30.18
C LYS A 714 -1.57 -1.78 29.52
N PHE A 715 -1.82 -2.95 28.92
CA PHE A 715 -3.11 -3.28 28.29
C PHE A 715 -4.27 -3.24 29.29
N ILE A 716 -4.05 -3.74 30.51
CA ILE A 716 -5.03 -3.69 31.61
C ILE A 716 -5.25 -2.24 32.07
N GLY A 717 -4.18 -1.46 32.24
CA GLY A 717 -4.24 -0.06 32.66
C GLY A 717 -4.99 0.81 31.65
N ASP A 718 -4.63 0.68 30.38
CA ASP A 718 -5.31 1.29 29.23
C ASP A 718 -6.82 0.97 29.20
N ALA A 719 -7.17 -0.31 29.44
CA ALA A 719 -8.57 -0.72 29.53
C ALA A 719 -9.32 -0.09 30.71
N GLN A 720 -8.66 0.03 31.87
CA GLN A 720 -9.22 0.73 33.03
C GLN A 720 -9.32 2.24 32.81
N ASP A 721 -8.35 2.87 32.15
CA ASP A 721 -8.37 4.30 31.84
C ASP A 721 -9.48 4.62 30.85
N ALA A 722 -9.70 3.78 29.84
CA ALA A 722 -10.85 3.92 28.95
C ALA A 722 -12.19 3.78 29.71
N GLU A 723 -12.27 2.87 30.70
CA GLU A 723 -13.45 2.73 31.56
C GLU A 723 -13.67 3.96 32.45
N ARG A 724 -12.61 4.47 33.10
CA ARG A 724 -12.64 5.67 33.94
C ARG A 724 -13.00 6.90 33.12
N ALA A 725 -12.35 7.10 31.97
CA ALA A 725 -12.63 8.21 31.08
C ALA A 725 -14.08 8.15 30.57
N ALA A 726 -14.62 6.97 30.25
CA ALA A 726 -16.03 6.84 29.90
C ALA A 726 -16.97 7.24 31.04
N ALA A 727 -16.68 6.84 32.28
CA ALA A 727 -17.48 7.19 33.45
C ALA A 727 -17.43 8.69 33.77
N VAL A 728 -16.23 9.29 33.71
CA VAL A 728 -16.05 10.74 33.89
C VAL A 728 -16.76 11.51 32.79
N LEU A 729 -16.66 11.07 31.53
CA LEU A 729 -17.34 11.72 30.41
C LEU A 729 -18.86 11.69 30.55
N ASP A 730 -19.42 10.57 30.99
CA ASP A 730 -20.86 10.45 31.17
C ASP A 730 -21.32 11.36 32.33
N ALA A 731 -20.55 11.47 33.41
CA ALA A 731 -20.82 12.42 34.50
C ALA A 731 -20.67 13.89 34.07
N GLU A 732 -19.60 14.24 33.35
CA GLU A 732 -19.37 15.61 32.86
C GLU A 732 -20.42 16.06 31.85
N LEU A 733 -20.90 15.15 30.98
CA LEU A 733 -21.99 15.47 30.05
C LEU A 733 -23.34 15.61 30.76
N GLU A 734 -23.52 15.00 31.92
CA GLU A 734 -24.71 15.24 32.76
C GLU A 734 -24.64 16.63 33.41
N ASP A 735 -23.47 17.07 33.88
CA ASP A 735 -23.26 18.40 34.49
C ASP A 735 -23.26 19.56 33.46
N ASP A 736 -22.61 19.40 32.30
CA ASP A 736 -22.46 20.46 31.27
C ASP A 736 -23.76 20.69 30.45
N THR A 737 -24.80 19.88 30.71
CA THR A 737 -26.16 20.12 30.19
C THR A 737 -26.96 21.14 31.02
N GLY A 738 -26.39 21.63 32.12
CA GLY A 738 -26.89 22.77 32.90
C GLY A 738 -26.44 24.11 32.30
N ASP A 739 -27.39 24.80 31.66
CA ASP A 739 -27.44 26.26 31.51
C ASP A 739 -26.74 27.03 30.35
N ASN A 740 -25.90 26.46 29.47
CA ASN A 740 -25.29 27.30 28.39
C ASN A 740 -25.23 26.74 26.96
N LEU A 741 -25.90 25.63 26.63
CA LEU A 741 -26.04 25.16 25.24
C LEU A 741 -27.48 25.33 24.73
N PRO A 742 -27.70 25.76 23.46
CA PRO A 742 -29.04 25.90 22.92
C PRO A 742 -29.81 24.59 23.07
N ARG A 743 -30.97 24.61 23.73
CA ARG A 743 -31.88 23.46 23.78
C ARG A 743 -32.25 23.08 22.34
N ILE A 744 -31.65 22.02 21.82
CA ILE A 744 -31.96 21.48 20.49
C ILE A 744 -33.43 21.03 20.53
N PRO A 745 -34.33 21.64 19.75
CA PRO A 745 -35.74 21.26 19.71
C PRO A 745 -35.88 20.06 18.79
N ASN A 746 -35.39 18.90 19.24
CA ASN A 746 -35.67 17.55 18.73
C ASN A 746 -34.73 16.58 19.44
N ARG A 747 -34.98 16.28 20.72
CA ARG A 747 -34.58 14.96 21.22
C ARG A 747 -35.31 13.97 20.31
N LEU A 748 -34.56 13.17 19.54
CA LEU A 748 -35.09 11.94 18.95
C LEU A 748 -35.92 11.25 20.05
N PRO A 749 -37.18 10.83 19.81
CA PRO A 749 -37.99 10.19 20.83
C PRO A 749 -37.15 9.08 21.47
N ALA A 750 -37.09 9.06 22.80
CA ALA A 750 -36.15 8.25 23.59
C ALA A 750 -36.18 6.78 23.15
N TRP A 751 -35.33 6.45 22.20
CA TRP A 751 -35.18 5.09 21.72
C TRP A 751 -34.30 4.36 22.72
N LYS A 752 -34.77 3.20 23.19
CA LYS A 752 -34.01 2.36 24.11
C LYS A 752 -32.98 1.58 23.30
N PRO A 753 -31.68 1.69 23.64
CA PRO A 753 -30.64 0.87 23.02
C PRO A 753 -31.02 -0.61 23.09
N LEU A 754 -30.85 -1.32 21.97
CA LEU A 754 -31.06 -2.76 21.91
C LEU A 754 -29.77 -3.47 22.30
N THR A 755 -29.87 -4.54 23.08
CA THR A 755 -28.70 -5.35 23.44
C THR A 755 -28.39 -6.36 22.33
N LEU A 756 -27.12 -6.75 22.19
CA LEU A 756 -26.69 -7.84 21.30
C LEU A 756 -27.39 -9.15 21.66
N GLN A 757 -27.64 -9.41 22.96
CA GLN A 757 -28.43 -10.55 23.42
C GLN A 757 -29.86 -10.53 22.85
N VAL A 758 -30.51 -9.37 22.79
CA VAL A 758 -31.85 -9.22 22.22
C VAL A 758 -31.81 -9.39 20.69
N LEU A 759 -30.78 -8.84 20.05
CA LEU A 759 -30.61 -8.88 18.60
C LEU A 759 -30.22 -10.28 18.08
N PHE A 760 -29.40 -11.04 18.80
CA PHE A 760 -28.78 -12.27 18.30
C PHE A 760 -28.84 -13.48 19.24
N GLY A 761 -29.10 -13.29 20.53
CA GLY A 761 -28.92 -14.31 21.59
C GLY A 761 -29.84 -15.53 21.55
N ASN A 762 -30.82 -15.59 20.63
CA ASN A 762 -31.74 -16.72 20.43
C ASN A 762 -32.03 -17.00 18.95
N ALA A 763 -31.15 -16.55 18.03
CA ALA A 763 -31.31 -16.87 16.61
C ALA A 763 -31.33 -18.40 16.43
N LYS A 764 -32.51 -18.95 16.10
CA LYS A 764 -32.72 -20.39 15.89
C LYS A 764 -31.74 -20.87 14.83
N ASP A 765 -30.75 -21.63 15.27
CA ASP A 765 -29.98 -22.58 14.48
C ASP A 765 -29.60 -22.11 13.05
N ASP A 766 -29.29 -20.82 12.89
CA ASP A 766 -28.82 -20.33 11.61
C ASP A 766 -27.36 -20.73 11.48
N SER A 767 -27.17 -21.91 10.89
CA SER A 767 -25.88 -22.47 10.49
C SER A 767 -24.99 -21.47 9.74
N ARG A 768 -25.52 -20.34 9.26
CA ARG A 768 -24.81 -19.21 8.62
C ARG A 768 -24.03 -18.33 9.61
N LEU A 769 -24.63 -17.93 10.73
CA LEU A 769 -23.94 -17.18 11.80
C LEU A 769 -23.06 -18.11 12.64
N ARG A 770 -23.48 -19.38 12.78
CA ARG A 770 -22.69 -20.46 13.38
C ARG A 770 -21.72 -21.12 12.41
N THR A 771 -21.63 -20.68 11.13
CA THR A 771 -20.80 -21.40 10.15
C THR A 771 -19.38 -21.38 10.66
N ARG A 772 -18.96 -22.54 11.18
CA ARG A 772 -17.62 -23.00 11.45
C ARG A 772 -16.63 -22.00 10.87
N THR A 773 -16.08 -21.12 11.72
CA THR A 773 -14.86 -20.36 11.43
C THR A 773 -13.84 -21.42 11.04
N ARG A 774 -13.81 -21.67 9.75
CA ARG A 774 -13.07 -22.78 9.16
C ARG A 774 -11.66 -22.25 9.23
N LYS A 775 -10.78 -22.87 10.05
CA LYS A 775 -9.31 -22.62 10.18
C LYS A 775 -8.82 -21.64 9.12
N PRO A 776 -8.15 -20.52 9.43
CA PRO A 776 -7.65 -19.60 8.41
C PRO A 776 -7.00 -20.40 7.29
N SER A 777 -7.22 -20.08 6.00
CA SER A 777 -6.51 -20.86 4.98
C SER A 777 -5.02 -20.79 5.29
N GLU A 778 -4.38 -21.95 5.36
CA GLU A 778 -2.94 -22.16 5.46
C GLU A 778 -2.14 -21.06 4.75
N ARG A 779 -2.58 -20.67 3.55
CA ARG A 779 -2.04 -19.58 2.71
C ARG A 779 -1.90 -18.19 3.33
N VAL A 780 -2.55 -17.87 4.44
CA VAL A 780 -2.57 -16.50 5.00
C VAL A 780 -1.72 -16.40 6.22
N MET A 781 -1.82 -17.41 7.09
CA MET A 781 -0.79 -17.61 8.09
C MET A 781 0.55 -17.56 7.35
N GLN A 782 0.69 -18.30 6.25
CA GLN A 782 1.87 -18.32 5.37
C GLN A 782 2.42 -16.98 4.86
N GLU A 783 1.60 -15.94 4.60
CA GLU A 783 2.15 -14.67 4.09
C GLU A 783 2.66 -13.77 5.23
N GLU A 784 1.97 -13.76 6.38
CA GLU A 784 2.44 -13.04 7.57
C GLU A 784 3.60 -13.77 8.24
N GLU A 785 3.51 -15.10 8.33
CA GLU A 785 4.60 -16.07 8.56
C GLU A 785 5.82 -15.78 7.69
N ARG A 786 5.66 -15.69 6.36
CA ARG A 786 6.78 -15.37 5.45
C ARG A 786 7.38 -14.00 5.73
N LEU A 787 6.56 -12.99 6.02
CA LEU A 787 7.05 -11.64 6.34
C LEU A 787 7.77 -11.57 7.69
N MET A 788 7.31 -12.34 8.69
CA MET A 788 7.99 -12.46 9.98
C MET A 788 9.23 -13.36 9.90
N GLU A 789 9.27 -14.30 8.96
CA GLU A 789 10.48 -15.10 8.61
C GLU A 789 11.52 -14.26 7.88
N GLU A 790 11.14 -13.51 6.84
CA GLU A 790 12.00 -12.55 6.15
C GLU A 790 12.65 -11.56 7.14
N PHE A 791 11.95 -11.25 8.25
CA PHE A 791 12.49 -10.44 9.33
C PHE A 791 13.48 -11.18 10.23
N ALA A 792 13.13 -12.39 10.67
CA ALA A 792 14.01 -13.22 11.49
C ALA A 792 15.34 -13.49 10.76
N ASP A 793 15.27 -13.74 9.45
CA ASP A 793 16.43 -13.93 8.57
C ASP A 793 17.26 -12.64 8.46
N ALA A 794 16.62 -11.48 8.26
CA ALA A 794 17.32 -10.19 8.22
C ALA A 794 17.96 -9.80 9.57
N MET A 795 17.38 -10.25 10.69
CA MET A 795 18.01 -10.09 12.02
C MET A 795 19.26 -10.97 12.15
N GLU A 796 19.22 -12.22 11.68
CA GLU A 796 20.35 -13.15 11.68
C GLU A 796 21.54 -12.57 10.88
N ASP A 797 21.28 -11.90 9.75
CA ASP A 797 22.28 -11.19 8.94
C ASP A 797 22.83 -9.90 9.58
N SER A 798 22.15 -9.34 10.59
CA SER A 798 22.47 -8.06 11.23
C SER A 798 23.14 -8.18 12.60
N ILE A 799 23.24 -9.39 13.14
CA ILE A 799 24.10 -9.69 14.29
C ILE A 799 25.54 -9.54 13.78
N PRO A 800 26.31 -8.55 14.26
CA PRO A 800 27.73 -8.53 13.97
C PRO A 800 28.29 -9.89 14.37
N ASP A 801 29.04 -10.52 13.47
CA ASP A 801 29.99 -11.56 13.84
C ASP A 801 30.90 -10.92 14.90
N ASP A 802 30.52 -11.05 16.18
CA ASP A 802 31.35 -10.73 17.32
C ASP A 802 32.50 -11.71 17.21
N GLY A 803 33.51 -11.24 16.48
CA GLY A 803 34.45 -12.08 15.76
C GLY A 803 34.80 -13.30 16.55
N ALA A 804 34.52 -14.47 15.95
CA ALA A 804 35.36 -15.60 16.22
C ALA A 804 36.80 -15.10 16.10
N ILE A 805 37.48 -14.97 17.24
CA ILE A 805 38.92 -14.93 17.27
C ILE A 805 39.28 -16.23 16.57
N GLU A 806 39.63 -16.14 15.29
CA GLU A 806 40.35 -17.18 14.58
C GLU A 806 41.65 -17.34 15.34
N ILE A 807 41.61 -18.18 16.38
CA ILE A 807 42.80 -18.78 16.93
C ILE A 807 43.28 -19.69 15.82
N ASP A 808 44.35 -19.25 15.16
CA ASP A 808 45.07 -20.02 14.15
C ASP A 808 45.35 -21.40 14.75
N SER A 809 44.86 -22.46 14.11
CA SER A 809 44.77 -23.82 14.65
C SER A 809 46.12 -24.53 14.86
N ASP A 810 47.22 -23.78 14.87
CA ASP A 810 48.60 -24.28 14.94
C ASP A 810 49.31 -23.97 16.28
N GLU A 811 48.69 -23.24 17.22
CA GLU A 811 49.33 -22.89 18.51
C GLU A 811 48.88 -23.71 19.74
N GLU A 812 47.93 -24.65 19.64
CA GLU A 812 47.47 -25.42 20.82
C GLU A 812 48.25 -26.73 21.09
N PHE A 813 49.43 -26.91 20.50
CA PHE A 813 50.36 -27.99 20.86
C PHE A 813 51.77 -27.47 21.12
N ARG A 814 51.95 -26.62 22.13
CA ARG A 814 53.25 -26.41 22.79
C ARG A 814 53.12 -25.85 24.21
N LYS A 815 53.31 -26.78 25.16
CA LYS A 815 53.58 -26.65 26.61
C LYS A 815 52.39 -26.60 27.56
#